data_AF-A0A5P8VY82-F1
#
_entry.id   AF-A0A5P8VY82-F1
#
_cell.length_a   1.000
_cell.length_b   1.000
_cell.length_c   1.000
_cell.angle_alpha   90.00
_cell.angle_beta   90.00
_cell.angle_gamma   90.00
#
_symmetry.space_group_name_H-M   'P 1'
#
loop_
_entity.id
_entity.type
_entity.pdbx_description
1 polymer ?
#
loop_
_entity_poly.entity_id
_entity_poly.type
_entity_poly.pdbx_seq_one_letter_code
_entity_poly.pdbx_strand_id
1 'polypeptide(L)'
;MAINSPLVSVVMTTYNHEKYIAEAINSVLNQTLTNFELVIVNDGSNDRTDEIIKSFLHDRRIVYIDQENQGTSIATNNAILTAKGKYIALFSGDDICHHQRLEKQYSFICNSDFNYKIVFSGFDIIDDNGKLVINNLLNNWFIQQNKSPTEIINLFFFKGNCLNAITAFIERQLILDMGLFHITSIQTQDFEMWIKLIKHHEFFIISEKLMRYRIRDDNKNLSSSDNQIRTNFEIYELYKIIFDNMPIKLFKEAFQQHLKKPHFQEGIEYELEKAFLYLSHSSLLVKTIGCEKLFKLLQDQTILSISKAEYNFSLPELYVLTKNTDIFNTSLLQQAQEQLQQAQEQLQQTQEQLQQTQEQLQQTQNTLCSIESSKFWKLRQKWFKFRRLIGITNNEVSISLKGLLKKLLNLLPKFTTIVHQKNWYKDRPLVSVIIPCFNYGQYIDEAIDSVLSQTFHNFEIIVVDGGSTDNSTISILKSLQKPKTTIYYREGRHLVGDNRNFGIEKAEGKYICCLDADDKIKPTYLEKALFLLEVYAYDIVSTSVQCFGNSIETWNVLPNPTLENIVKANQVSTVAVFSKQMWKKANGYHDYGIGKDYISEDWDLWLRMIAIGARVINISEPLMLYRVHGKHTSLSNHPESMNLKDQAKTLASFNQEYLTHQAYKRSWNNNRTSYQVIDGNINLTNSYLEQIKEKTKLKILFALPFVITGGADTILLQIAKYLNENGFDISVITTIKTDTKFGDNTIRYEKITQEIYHLYKFLESQEKWKDYIYYYLESRQIDIIFIVGSVYFYEILPDIKKDFPNIKIVDQLFNEYGHIINNRKYAELIDMNILASQVIQEILLQKYQESEKKTRVIVHGVDTKREFNPINIDQQLILDIIPEGKFIVSYMGRFSEEKCPDKFIDLVHTLRDNKDVYFLMLGNGPEYDSVKLKIAELGLHDKIYAPGFVNDNKPFLKITDLLIIISRIEGIPIILMEGLSLGVPVIASRIGGIPGIVTDGYNGFLCDPNNTHEFANQIIKVYSDKNLQSKLKVNARTYAEEKLDISKMNDEYIKIFLSLINDNKL
;
A
#
# COMPACT_ATOMS: atom_id res chain seq x y z
N MET A 1 36.02 -11.25 48.54
CA MET A 1 36.60 -11.49 47.20
C MET A 1 36.42 -10.20 46.41
N ALA A 2 37.49 -9.66 45.84
CA ALA A 2 37.45 -8.40 45.12
C ALA A 2 36.36 -8.45 44.03
N ILE A 3 35.40 -7.52 44.09
CA ILE A 3 34.41 -7.35 43.03
C ILE A 3 35.22 -6.87 41.82
N ASN A 4 35.44 -7.75 40.85
CA ASN A 4 35.97 -7.34 39.55
C ASN A 4 35.09 -6.19 39.06
N SER A 5 35.70 -5.04 38.73
CA SER A 5 34.97 -3.90 38.18
C SER A 5 34.08 -4.36 37.03
N PRO A 6 32.81 -3.91 36.97
CA PRO A 6 31.90 -4.32 35.91
C PRO A 6 32.50 -3.97 34.56
N LEU A 7 32.31 -4.83 33.56
CA LEU A 7 32.84 -4.58 32.22
C LEU A 7 31.94 -3.62 31.45
N VAL A 8 30.63 -3.79 31.59
CA VAL A 8 29.58 -2.99 30.95
C VAL A 8 28.69 -2.37 32.02
N SER A 9 28.33 -1.10 31.87
CA SER A 9 27.23 -0.49 32.60
C SER A 9 26.06 -0.28 31.65
N VAL A 10 24.94 -0.94 31.94
CA VAL A 10 23.68 -0.66 31.24
C VAL A 10 23.06 0.56 31.89
N VAL A 11 22.97 1.66 31.15
CA VAL A 11 22.41 2.93 31.59
C VAL A 11 20.94 2.96 31.20
N MET A 12 20.06 2.89 32.20
CA MET A 12 18.61 2.89 32.02
C MET A 12 18.03 4.16 32.64
N THR A 13 17.35 4.97 31.84
CA THR A 13 16.54 6.09 32.33
C THR A 13 15.06 5.74 32.27
N THR A 14 14.28 6.27 33.21
CA THR A 14 12.84 5.98 33.28
C THR A 14 12.05 7.14 33.88
N TYR A 15 10.85 7.37 33.33
CA TYR A 15 9.88 8.34 33.83
C TYR A 15 8.45 7.87 33.51
N ASN A 16 7.69 7.55 34.55
CA ASN A 16 6.31 7.04 34.44
C ASN A 16 6.16 5.79 33.55
N HIS A 17 6.95 4.74 33.84
CA HIS A 17 6.97 3.48 33.10
C HIS A 17 6.47 2.30 33.95
N GLU A 18 5.54 2.50 34.89
CA GLU A 18 5.09 1.44 35.82
C GLU A 18 4.64 0.15 35.10
N LYS A 19 4.09 0.28 33.88
CA LYS A 19 3.62 -0.85 33.07
C LYS A 19 4.75 -1.70 32.49
N TYR A 20 5.92 -1.10 32.26
CA TYR A 20 6.98 -1.68 31.42
C TYR A 20 8.29 -1.91 32.17
N ILE A 21 8.54 -1.15 33.24
CA ILE A 21 9.84 -1.12 33.93
C ILE A 21 10.26 -2.49 34.49
N ALA A 22 9.32 -3.30 34.97
CA ALA A 22 9.63 -4.66 35.44
C ALA A 22 10.11 -5.57 34.31
N GLU A 23 9.51 -5.50 33.12
CA GLU A 23 9.93 -6.27 31.94
C GLU A 23 11.31 -5.78 31.45
N ALA A 24 11.50 -4.47 31.40
CA ALA A 24 12.76 -3.85 31.00
C ALA A 24 13.93 -4.31 31.89
N ILE A 25 13.79 -4.22 33.22
CA ILE A 25 14.82 -4.68 34.19
C ILE A 25 15.11 -6.17 34.00
N ASN A 26 14.08 -7.01 33.93
CA ASN A 26 14.26 -8.45 33.74
C ASN A 26 15.00 -8.79 32.43
N SER A 27 14.75 -8.05 31.35
CA SER A 27 15.43 -8.27 30.07
C SER A 27 16.94 -8.01 30.15
N VAL A 28 17.39 -7.12 31.05
CA VAL A 28 18.80 -6.84 31.31
C VAL A 28 19.41 -7.84 32.29
N LEU A 29 18.70 -8.19 33.37
CA LEU A 29 19.22 -9.13 34.37
C LEU A 29 19.48 -10.53 33.79
N ASN A 30 18.75 -10.90 32.73
CA ASN A 30 18.83 -12.17 32.01
C ASN A 30 19.80 -12.17 30.82
N GLN A 31 20.71 -11.19 30.70
CA GLN A 31 21.72 -11.16 29.65
C GLN A 31 22.76 -12.28 29.79
N THR A 32 23.21 -12.82 28.65
CA THR A 32 24.22 -13.89 28.57
C THR A 32 25.60 -13.45 29.07
N LEU A 33 26.01 -12.22 28.80
CA LEU A 33 27.18 -11.60 29.41
C LEU A 33 26.84 -11.21 30.85
N THR A 34 27.47 -11.85 31.85
CA THR A 34 27.13 -11.65 33.27
C THR A 34 27.95 -10.56 33.97
N ASN A 35 29.07 -10.14 33.38
CA ASN A 35 29.95 -9.10 33.95
C ASN A 35 29.46 -7.68 33.60
N PHE A 36 28.33 -7.29 34.18
CA PHE A 36 27.77 -5.94 34.01
C PHE A 36 27.17 -5.42 35.32
N GLU A 37 26.93 -4.11 35.35
CA GLU A 37 26.02 -3.47 36.31
C GLU A 37 24.87 -2.79 35.55
N LEU A 38 23.73 -2.64 36.20
CA LEU A 38 22.56 -1.92 35.67
C LEU A 38 22.36 -0.66 36.50
N VAL A 39 22.64 0.51 35.89
CA VAL A 39 22.46 1.82 36.51
C VAL A 39 21.11 2.38 36.09
N ILE A 40 20.15 2.41 37.03
CA ILE A 40 18.79 2.89 36.80
C ILE A 40 18.65 4.28 37.41
N VAL A 41 18.22 5.25 36.59
CA VAL A 41 17.85 6.58 37.04
C VAL A 41 16.35 6.77 36.87
N ASN A 42 15.64 6.89 38.00
CA ASN A 42 14.25 7.32 38.03
C ASN A 42 14.21 8.86 38.03
N ASP A 43 13.76 9.45 36.92
CA ASP A 43 13.74 10.90 36.72
C ASP A 43 12.45 11.53 37.26
N GLY A 44 12.14 11.26 38.53
CA GLY A 44 10.99 11.85 39.23
C GLY A 44 9.63 11.30 38.84
N SER A 45 9.50 9.98 38.61
CA SER A 45 8.21 9.35 38.29
C SER A 45 7.15 9.59 39.37
N ASN A 46 5.91 9.80 38.93
CA ASN A 46 4.73 10.03 39.78
C ASN A 46 3.80 8.81 39.86
N ASP A 47 4.17 7.70 39.21
CA ASP A 47 3.45 6.43 39.21
C ASP A 47 4.21 5.37 40.06
N ARG A 48 3.83 4.09 39.95
CA ARG A 48 4.46 3.02 40.75
C ARG A 48 5.86 2.61 40.27
N THR A 49 6.50 3.35 39.35
CA THR A 49 7.83 3.02 38.81
C THR A 49 8.88 2.86 39.92
N ASP A 50 8.97 3.79 40.88
CA ASP A 50 9.93 3.75 41.98
C ASP A 50 9.73 2.51 42.89
N GLU A 51 8.48 2.22 43.25
CA GLU A 51 8.11 1.03 44.04
C GLU A 51 8.59 -0.26 43.35
N ILE A 52 8.35 -0.36 42.03
CA ILE A 52 8.72 -1.53 41.25
C ILE A 52 10.25 -1.66 41.18
N ILE A 53 10.99 -0.59 40.90
CA ILE A 53 12.47 -0.64 40.87
C ILE A 53 13.03 -1.10 42.23
N LYS A 54 12.50 -0.55 43.33
CA LYS A 54 12.91 -0.91 44.69
C LYS A 54 12.78 -2.41 44.98
N SER A 55 11.80 -3.09 44.36
CA SER A 55 11.64 -4.54 44.50
C SER A 55 12.79 -5.37 43.90
N PHE A 56 13.55 -4.82 42.93
CA PHE A 56 14.68 -5.49 42.29
C PHE A 56 16.03 -5.26 42.99
N LEU A 57 16.12 -4.35 43.97
CA LEU A 57 17.39 -3.95 44.62
C LEU A 57 18.07 -5.07 45.44
N HIS A 58 17.43 -6.23 45.56
CA HIS A 58 18.07 -7.42 46.10
C HIS A 58 19.17 -7.98 45.15
N ASP A 59 19.10 -7.70 43.84
CA ASP A 59 20.18 -8.01 42.90
C ASP A 59 21.31 -6.97 43.02
N ARG A 60 22.48 -7.44 43.43
CA ARG A 60 23.66 -6.61 43.72
C ARG A 60 24.25 -5.92 42.48
N ARG A 61 23.82 -6.28 41.27
CA ARG A 61 24.24 -5.61 40.03
C ARG A 61 23.53 -4.28 39.79
N ILE A 62 22.43 -4.01 40.49
CA ILE A 62 21.63 -2.81 40.28
C ILE A 62 22.18 -1.65 41.11
N VAL A 63 22.41 -0.52 40.46
CA VAL A 63 22.71 0.78 41.07
C VAL A 63 21.53 1.68 40.78
N TYR A 64 20.82 2.11 41.83
CA TYR A 64 19.61 2.91 41.69
C TYR A 64 19.85 4.35 42.14
N ILE A 65 19.40 5.30 41.31
CA ILE A 65 19.42 6.74 41.57
C ILE A 65 17.99 7.23 41.40
N ASP A 66 17.47 7.86 42.44
CA ASP A 66 16.20 8.57 42.42
C ASP A 66 16.50 10.07 42.45
N GLN A 67 15.89 10.82 41.54
CA GLN A 67 16.09 12.26 41.41
C GLN A 67 14.78 12.98 41.09
N GLU A 68 14.74 14.30 41.32
CA GLU A 68 13.66 15.14 40.77
C GLU A 68 13.72 15.15 39.24
N ASN A 69 12.56 15.28 38.58
CA ASN A 69 12.46 15.31 37.12
C ASN A 69 13.24 16.49 36.56
N GLN A 70 14.38 16.18 35.95
CA GLN A 70 15.31 17.14 35.37
C GLN A 70 15.50 16.90 33.87
N GLY A 71 14.79 15.92 33.30
CA GLY A 71 14.84 15.57 31.90
C GLY A 71 15.88 14.50 31.57
N THR A 72 15.62 13.83 30.44
CA THR A 72 16.36 12.65 29.97
C THR A 72 17.87 12.84 29.88
N SER A 73 18.36 14.03 29.49
CA SER A 73 19.80 14.32 29.38
C SER A 73 20.50 14.31 30.72
N ILE A 74 19.90 14.97 31.73
CA ILE A 74 20.46 15.00 33.09
C ILE A 74 20.41 13.60 33.70
N ALA A 75 19.29 12.90 33.55
CA ALA A 75 19.16 11.52 34.02
C ALA A 75 20.21 10.59 33.39
N THR A 76 20.38 10.64 32.07
CA THR A 76 21.37 9.82 31.35
C THR A 76 22.80 10.17 31.78
N ASN A 77 23.10 11.46 31.98
CA ASN A 77 24.41 11.92 32.44
C ASN A 77 24.74 11.44 33.86
N ASN A 78 23.78 11.53 34.77
CA ASN A 78 23.94 11.06 36.15
C ASN A 78 24.20 9.55 36.18
N ALA A 79 23.53 8.79 35.31
CA ALA A 79 23.80 7.36 35.15
C ALA A 79 25.23 7.08 34.64
N ILE A 80 25.69 7.80 33.61
CA ILE A 80 27.03 7.62 33.02
C ILE A 80 28.15 8.03 33.98
N LEU A 81 27.94 9.09 34.75
CA LEU A 81 28.89 9.53 35.77
C LEU A 81 29.02 8.49 36.89
N THR A 82 27.92 7.84 37.26
CA THR A 82 27.89 6.79 38.29
C THR A 82 28.41 5.45 37.78
N ALA A 83 28.25 5.16 36.48
CA ALA A 83 28.72 3.95 35.83
C ALA A 83 30.24 3.71 36.04
N LYS A 84 30.59 2.48 36.39
CA LYS A 84 31.94 1.96 36.62
C LYS A 84 32.44 1.08 35.47
N GLY A 85 31.52 0.68 34.58
CA GLY A 85 31.78 -0.10 33.39
C GLY A 85 32.73 0.60 32.42
N LYS A 86 33.61 -0.17 31.79
CA LYS A 86 34.43 0.35 30.68
C LYS A 86 33.56 0.74 29.49
N TYR A 87 32.47 0.02 29.27
CA TYR A 87 31.51 0.27 28.19
C TYR A 87 30.14 0.67 28.75
N ILE A 88 29.44 1.55 28.05
CA ILE A 88 28.07 1.98 28.31
C ILE A 88 27.14 1.35 27.27
N ALA A 89 26.07 0.70 27.73
CA ALA A 89 24.96 0.30 26.87
C ALA A 89 23.73 1.15 27.24
N LEU A 90 23.24 1.97 26.31
CA LEU A 90 22.07 2.81 26.56
C LEU A 90 20.78 1.99 26.50
N PHE A 91 19.82 2.31 27.37
CA PHE A 91 18.54 1.61 27.44
C PHE A 91 17.44 2.50 28.05
N SER A 92 16.18 2.20 27.74
CA SER A 92 15.01 2.89 28.28
C SER A 92 14.18 1.96 29.14
N GLY A 93 13.51 2.52 30.17
CA GLY A 93 12.65 1.77 31.09
C GLY A 93 11.36 1.21 30.49
N ASP A 94 11.05 1.50 29.22
CA ASP A 94 9.88 1.00 28.50
C ASP A 94 10.20 0.02 27.35
N ASP A 95 11.48 -0.25 27.09
CA ASP A 95 11.93 -1.12 26.00
C ASP A 95 12.36 -2.52 26.49
N ILE A 96 12.71 -3.41 25.55
CA ILE A 96 13.15 -4.78 25.88
C ILE A 96 14.48 -5.10 25.20
N CYS A 97 15.46 -5.60 25.98
CA CYS A 97 16.71 -6.13 25.44
C CYS A 97 16.53 -7.57 24.95
N HIS A 98 17.11 -7.89 23.79
CA HIS A 98 17.29 -9.29 23.39
C HIS A 98 18.33 -9.96 24.31
N HIS A 99 18.13 -11.23 24.68
CA HIS A 99 18.92 -11.94 25.71
C HIS A 99 20.44 -12.00 25.45
N GLN A 100 20.87 -11.84 24.19
CA GLN A 100 22.27 -11.88 23.75
C GLN A 100 22.86 -10.50 23.41
N ARG A 101 22.15 -9.39 23.67
CA ARG A 101 22.57 -8.04 23.27
C ARG A 101 23.99 -7.73 23.76
N LEU A 102 24.20 -7.80 25.07
CA LEU A 102 25.45 -7.34 25.68
C LEU A 102 26.64 -8.17 25.21
N GLU A 103 26.49 -9.49 25.14
CA GLU A 103 27.51 -10.41 24.65
C GLU A 103 27.89 -10.09 23.20
N LYS A 104 26.90 -9.97 22.30
CA LYS A 104 27.16 -9.72 20.87
C LYS A 104 27.81 -8.37 20.65
N GLN A 105 27.29 -7.30 21.24
CA GLN A 105 27.87 -5.96 21.07
C GLN A 105 29.29 -5.86 21.66
N TYR A 106 29.52 -6.51 22.82
CA TYR A 106 30.86 -6.61 23.40
C TYR A 106 31.84 -7.38 22.52
N SER A 107 31.42 -8.54 21.99
CA SER A 107 32.26 -9.35 21.08
C SER A 107 32.69 -8.57 19.83
N PHE A 108 31.82 -7.71 19.29
CA PHE A 108 32.17 -6.86 18.15
C PHE A 108 33.21 -5.79 18.49
N ILE A 109 33.09 -5.13 19.65
CA ILE A 109 34.07 -4.11 20.09
C ILE A 109 35.41 -4.72 20.50
N CYS A 110 35.41 -5.93 21.06
CA CYS A 110 36.64 -6.59 21.50
C CYS A 110 37.37 -7.35 20.42
N ASN A 111 36.77 -7.50 19.24
CA ASN A 111 37.45 -8.13 18.12
C ASN A 111 38.60 -7.22 17.63
N SER A 112 39.84 -7.64 17.90
CA SER A 112 41.07 -6.88 17.62
C SER A 112 41.29 -6.58 16.14
N ASP A 113 40.62 -7.29 15.24
CA ASP A 113 40.68 -7.03 13.81
C ASP A 113 39.95 -5.73 13.41
N PHE A 114 39.12 -5.20 14.31
CA PHE A 114 38.30 -4.02 14.07
C PHE A 114 38.49 -2.98 15.19
N ASN A 115 39.00 -1.79 14.84
CA ASN A 115 39.23 -0.70 15.79
C ASN A 115 37.93 0.08 16.12
N TYR A 116 36.82 -0.63 16.40
CA TYR A 116 35.53 -0.01 16.70
C TYR A 116 35.39 0.27 18.20
N LYS A 117 34.90 1.47 18.52
CA LYS A 117 34.63 1.89 19.92
C LYS A 117 33.15 2.20 20.18
N ILE A 118 32.35 2.12 19.13
CA ILE A 118 30.94 2.47 19.08
C ILE A 118 30.23 1.40 18.25
N VAL A 119 29.20 0.79 18.79
CA VAL A 119 28.39 -0.21 18.11
C VAL A 119 26.91 0.10 18.27
N PHE A 120 26.18 0.03 17.17
CA PHE A 120 24.72 0.05 17.12
C PHE A 120 24.19 -1.31 16.67
N SER A 121 22.91 -1.55 16.85
CA SER A 121 22.23 -2.76 16.38
C SER A 121 20.89 -2.45 15.74
N GLY A 122 20.32 -3.41 15.02
CA GLY A 122 18.91 -3.35 14.65
C GLY A 122 17.98 -3.46 15.87
N PHE A 123 16.70 -3.17 15.66
CA PHE A 123 15.63 -3.38 16.63
C PHE A 123 14.32 -3.78 15.95
N ASP A 124 13.42 -4.39 16.71
CA ASP A 124 12.02 -4.57 16.34
C ASP A 124 11.16 -3.47 16.98
N ILE A 125 10.04 -3.13 16.36
CA ILE A 125 9.06 -2.21 16.96
C ILE A 125 7.95 -3.02 17.61
N ILE A 126 7.61 -2.67 18.84
CA ILE A 126 6.52 -3.26 19.62
C ILE A 126 5.49 -2.21 20.05
N ASP A 127 4.24 -2.63 20.23
CA ASP A 127 3.17 -1.81 20.80
C ASP A 127 3.17 -1.84 22.34
N ASP A 128 2.21 -1.17 22.97
CA ASP A 128 2.03 -1.16 24.42
C ASP A 128 1.84 -2.56 25.03
N ASN A 129 1.42 -3.56 24.25
CA ASN A 129 1.25 -4.95 24.69
C ASN A 129 2.47 -5.83 24.41
N GLY A 130 3.56 -5.26 23.88
CA GLY A 130 4.77 -6.01 23.52
C GLY A 130 4.64 -6.80 22.22
N LYS A 131 3.59 -6.56 21.43
CA LYS A 131 3.37 -7.24 20.15
C LYS A 131 4.10 -6.50 19.04
N LEU A 132 4.70 -7.27 18.12
CA LEU A 132 5.41 -6.72 16.97
C LEU A 132 4.47 -5.89 16.08
N VAL A 133 4.90 -4.67 15.76
CA VAL A 133 4.23 -3.79 14.81
C VAL A 133 4.86 -3.98 13.43
N ILE A 134 4.11 -4.61 12.52
CA ILE A 134 4.51 -4.85 11.14
C ILE A 134 4.09 -3.64 10.28
N ASN A 135 4.93 -3.21 9.33
CA ASN A 135 4.66 -2.11 8.39
C ASN A 135 4.55 -0.70 9.01
N ASN A 136 5.40 -0.36 9.98
CA ASN A 136 5.54 1.03 10.45
C ASN A 136 6.62 1.79 9.65
N LEU A 137 6.32 3.01 9.19
CA LEU A 137 7.27 3.88 8.48
C LEU A 137 8.54 4.18 9.29
N LEU A 138 8.44 4.24 10.63
CA LEU A 138 9.57 4.43 11.54
C LEU A 138 10.58 3.27 11.46
N ASN A 139 10.09 2.04 11.22
CA ASN A 139 10.95 0.87 11.09
C ASN A 139 11.90 1.02 9.88
N ASN A 140 11.38 1.48 8.75
CA ASN A 140 12.17 1.66 7.52
C ASN A 140 13.24 2.75 7.64
N TRP A 141 13.05 3.75 8.51
CA TRP A 141 14.00 4.85 8.67
C TRP A 141 15.26 4.45 9.45
N PHE A 142 15.10 3.65 10.52
CA PHE A 142 16.20 3.21 11.37
C PHE A 142 16.85 1.89 10.93
N ILE A 143 16.28 1.16 9.97
CA ILE A 143 16.95 0.01 9.35
C ILE A 143 18.12 0.53 8.49
N GLN A 144 19.30 0.60 9.10
CA GLN A 144 20.54 0.99 8.45
C GLN A 144 21.49 -0.21 8.33
N GLN A 145 22.07 -0.40 7.14
CA GLN A 145 23.24 -1.26 7.00
C GLN A 145 24.47 -0.55 7.56
N ASN A 146 25.53 -1.30 7.88
CA ASN A 146 26.79 -0.71 8.32
C ASN A 146 27.32 0.31 7.31
N LYS A 147 27.82 1.45 7.81
CA LYS A 147 28.31 2.59 7.01
C LYS A 147 29.64 3.08 7.55
N SER A 148 30.46 3.64 6.68
CA SER A 148 31.63 4.41 7.10
C SER A 148 31.22 5.72 7.81
N PRO A 149 32.09 6.31 8.65
CA PRO A 149 31.87 7.65 9.22
C PRO A 149 31.52 8.70 8.17
N THR A 150 32.16 8.62 6.99
CA THR A 150 31.91 9.49 5.85
C THR A 150 30.46 9.40 5.35
N GLU A 151 29.98 8.18 5.11
CA GLU A 151 28.61 7.96 4.61
C GLU A 151 27.54 8.35 5.63
N ILE A 152 27.75 8.04 6.92
CA ILE A 152 26.76 8.35 7.95
C ILE A 152 26.71 9.86 8.25
N ILE A 153 27.85 10.57 8.23
CA ILE A 153 27.87 12.03 8.40
C ILE A 153 27.15 12.74 7.24
N ASN A 154 27.34 12.25 6.01
CA ASN A 154 26.56 12.72 4.87
C ASN A 154 25.06 12.51 5.10
N LEU A 155 24.69 11.31 5.56
CA LEU A 155 23.30 10.96 5.84
C LEU A 155 22.70 11.82 6.96
N PHE A 156 23.42 11.99 8.07
CA PHE A 156 23.03 12.86 9.18
C PHE A 156 22.76 14.28 8.71
N PHE A 157 23.63 14.83 7.87
CA PHE A 157 23.42 16.16 7.34
C PHE A 157 22.15 16.25 6.48
N PHE A 158 21.97 15.38 5.48
CA PHE A 158 20.89 15.52 4.49
C PHE A 158 19.54 14.90 4.90
N LYS A 159 19.56 13.95 5.84
CA LYS A 159 18.38 13.15 6.21
C LYS A 159 18.06 13.23 7.70
N GLY A 160 19.02 13.52 8.57
CA GLY A 160 18.82 13.60 10.03
C GLY A 160 19.19 12.30 10.76
N ASN A 161 18.78 12.19 12.03
CA ASN A 161 19.14 11.05 12.88
C ASN A 161 18.55 9.74 12.35
N CYS A 162 19.39 8.76 12.09
CA CYS A 162 18.99 7.42 11.63
C CYS A 162 19.55 6.30 12.52
N LEU A 163 20.08 6.64 13.70
CA LEU A 163 20.59 5.70 14.70
C LEU A 163 19.76 5.85 15.98
N ASN A 164 19.16 4.75 16.45
CA ASN A 164 18.31 4.78 17.63
C ASN A 164 19.15 4.65 18.91
N ALA A 165 18.95 5.56 19.87
CA ALA A 165 19.72 5.64 21.10
C ALA A 165 19.81 4.34 21.89
N ILE A 166 18.70 3.60 22.02
CA ILE A 166 18.67 2.39 22.87
C ILE A 166 19.49 1.24 22.29
N THR A 167 19.97 1.36 21.05
CA THR A 167 20.80 0.35 20.39
C THR A 167 22.28 0.60 20.61
N ALA A 168 22.66 1.75 21.15
CA ALA A 168 24.05 2.17 21.27
C ALA A 168 24.79 1.42 22.39
N PHE A 169 26.01 1.01 22.07
CA PHE A 169 26.99 0.40 22.97
C PHE A 169 28.36 1.05 22.72
N ILE A 170 28.94 1.72 23.72
CA ILE A 170 30.01 2.71 23.52
C ILE A 170 31.08 2.59 24.60
N GLU A 171 32.35 2.81 24.27
CA GLU A 171 33.40 2.99 25.28
C GLU A 171 33.13 4.25 26.14
N ARG A 172 32.96 4.08 27.46
CA ARG A 172 32.52 5.13 28.40
C ARG A 172 33.37 6.39 28.31
N GLN A 173 34.69 6.22 28.18
CA GLN A 173 35.62 7.34 28.13
C GLN A 173 35.32 8.30 26.97
N LEU A 174 34.83 7.80 25.83
CA LEU A 174 34.50 8.65 24.69
C LEU A 174 33.36 9.63 25.00
N ILE A 175 32.35 9.19 25.75
CA ILE A 175 31.22 10.05 26.12
C ILE A 175 31.70 11.15 27.10
N LEU A 176 32.62 10.80 28.01
CA LEU A 176 33.22 11.75 28.94
C LEU A 176 34.10 12.78 28.21
N ASP A 177 34.91 12.33 27.26
CA ASP A 177 35.79 13.17 26.46
C ASP A 177 35.00 14.17 25.60
N MET A 178 33.79 13.80 25.15
CA MET A 178 32.91 14.65 24.34
C MET A 178 32.01 15.60 25.16
N GLY A 179 32.04 15.51 26.50
CA GLY A 179 31.32 16.43 27.38
C GLY A 179 29.88 16.04 27.73
N LEU A 180 29.56 14.73 27.76
CA LEU A 180 28.23 14.20 28.12
C LEU A 180 27.07 14.68 27.21
N PHE A 181 25.84 14.23 27.49
CA PHE A 181 24.65 14.66 26.75
C PHE A 181 24.29 16.10 27.10
N HIS A 182 23.88 16.88 26.11
CA HIS A 182 23.58 18.30 26.31
C HIS A 182 22.27 18.49 27.09
N ILE A 183 22.35 19.15 28.24
CA ILE A 183 21.26 19.17 29.23
C ILE A 183 20.00 19.91 28.76
N THR A 184 20.09 20.78 27.75
CA THR A 184 18.91 21.48 27.21
C THR A 184 18.31 20.79 25.99
N SER A 185 18.96 19.76 25.46
CA SER A 185 18.47 18.98 24.32
C SER A 185 17.59 17.87 24.88
N ILE A 186 16.31 17.81 24.52
CA ILE A 186 15.40 16.76 25.00
C ILE A 186 15.13 15.75 23.88
N GLN A 187 14.93 16.26 22.66
CA GLN A 187 14.54 15.47 21.50
C GLN A 187 15.74 15.01 20.67
N THR A 188 16.82 15.79 20.65
CA THR A 188 17.98 15.56 19.79
C THR A 188 19.26 15.21 20.56
N GLN A 189 19.17 14.95 21.87
CA GLN A 189 20.33 14.69 22.73
C GLN A 189 21.22 13.56 22.21
N ASP A 190 20.62 12.49 21.69
CA ASP A 190 21.31 11.33 21.15
C ASP A 190 21.96 11.67 19.82
N PHE A 191 21.24 12.36 18.95
CA PHE A 191 21.73 12.77 17.65
C PHE A 191 22.96 13.67 17.76
N GLU A 192 22.93 14.63 18.68
CA GLU A 192 24.08 15.48 18.98
C GLU A 192 25.30 14.65 19.42
N MET A 193 25.10 13.67 20.30
CA MET A 193 26.15 12.78 20.76
C MET A 193 26.71 11.91 19.61
N TRP A 194 25.85 11.37 18.74
CA TRP A 194 26.28 10.60 17.56
C TRP A 194 27.14 11.42 16.62
N ILE A 195 26.75 12.68 16.36
CA ILE A 195 27.53 13.60 15.56
C ILE A 195 28.91 13.86 16.21
N LYS A 196 28.96 14.13 17.52
CA LYS A 196 30.21 14.38 18.24
C LYS A 196 31.16 13.19 18.18
N LEU A 197 30.66 11.98 18.46
CA LEU A 197 31.47 10.77 18.52
C LEU A 197 31.96 10.31 17.14
N ILE A 198 31.07 10.24 16.14
CA ILE A 198 31.39 9.66 14.82
C ILE A 198 32.35 10.55 14.02
N LYS A 199 32.44 11.85 14.34
CA LYS A 199 33.48 12.73 13.78
C LYS A 199 34.91 12.26 14.05
N HIS A 200 35.12 11.52 15.14
CA HIS A 200 36.44 11.19 15.66
C HIS A 200 36.70 9.70 15.83
N HIS A 201 35.67 8.87 15.73
CA HIS A 201 35.75 7.44 16.02
C HIS A 201 35.01 6.60 14.99
N GLU A 202 35.62 5.46 14.66
CA GLU A 202 34.99 4.41 13.86
C GLU A 202 33.87 3.74 14.66
N PHE A 203 32.82 3.35 13.95
CA PHE A 203 31.65 2.69 14.52
C PHE A 203 31.20 1.52 13.64
N PHE A 204 30.33 0.68 14.19
CA PHE A 204 29.73 -0.42 13.45
C PHE A 204 28.23 -0.56 13.73
N ILE A 205 27.44 -0.88 12.70
CA ILE A 205 26.01 -1.21 12.84
C ILE A 205 25.83 -2.71 12.60
N ILE A 206 25.46 -3.43 13.66
CA ILE A 206 25.09 -4.84 13.59
C ILE A 206 23.68 -4.93 12.98
N SER A 207 23.51 -5.69 11.89
CA SER A 207 22.21 -5.86 11.23
C SER A 207 21.21 -6.68 12.05
N GLU A 208 21.70 -7.49 12.99
CA GLU A 208 20.85 -8.27 13.90
C GLU A 208 20.04 -7.35 14.82
N LYS A 209 18.77 -7.72 15.02
CA LYS A 209 17.85 -7.00 15.89
C LYS A 209 18.05 -7.43 17.35
N LEU A 210 18.77 -6.61 18.10
CA LEU A 210 19.13 -6.91 19.49
C LEU A 210 18.26 -6.17 20.52
N MET A 211 17.26 -5.43 20.05
CA MET A 211 16.36 -4.59 20.85
C MET A 211 14.92 -4.70 20.37
N ARG A 212 13.97 -4.45 21.26
CA ARG A 212 12.58 -4.15 20.91
C ARG A 212 12.21 -2.77 21.45
N TYR A 213 11.95 -1.85 20.53
CA TYR A 213 11.60 -0.46 20.76
C TYR A 213 10.07 -0.30 20.85
N ARG A 214 9.56 0.31 21.91
CA ARG A 214 8.13 0.45 22.16
C ARG A 214 7.58 1.77 21.64
N ILE A 215 6.52 1.69 20.85
CA ILE A 215 5.68 2.83 20.50
C ILE A 215 4.44 2.78 21.38
N ARG A 216 4.16 3.90 22.04
CA ARG A 216 3.06 4.06 22.98
C ARG A 216 1.87 4.71 22.27
N ASP A 217 0.68 4.13 22.45
CA ASP A 217 -0.56 4.66 21.85
C ASP A 217 -0.98 6.00 22.46
N ASP A 218 -0.44 6.33 23.64
CA ASP A 218 -0.66 7.60 24.33
C ASP A 218 0.17 8.78 23.80
N ASN A 219 0.97 8.56 22.74
CA ASN A 219 1.88 9.54 22.14
C ASN A 219 2.88 10.18 23.15
N LYS A 220 3.17 9.52 24.27
CA LYS A 220 4.13 10.02 25.27
C LYS A 220 5.58 9.60 25.02
N ASN A 221 5.87 8.89 23.92
CA ASN A 221 7.27 8.76 23.48
C ASN A 221 7.86 10.17 23.31
N LEU A 222 9.15 10.33 23.65
CA LEU A 222 9.83 11.61 23.46
C LEU A 222 9.68 12.11 22.01
N SER A 223 9.84 11.20 21.04
CA SER A 223 9.75 11.46 19.59
C SER A 223 8.33 11.66 19.02
N SER A 224 7.34 12.01 19.83
CA SER A 224 5.96 12.21 19.35
C SER A 224 5.79 13.52 18.57
N SER A 225 4.78 13.57 17.69
CA SER A 225 4.49 14.74 16.85
C SER A 225 4.15 16.01 17.64
N ASP A 226 3.68 15.86 18.88
CA ASP A 226 3.31 16.99 19.76
C ASP A 226 4.55 17.83 20.13
N ASN A 227 5.75 17.27 19.98
CA ASN A 227 7.00 17.95 20.24
C ASN A 227 7.63 18.61 19.00
N GLN A 228 6.95 18.63 17.85
CA GLN A 228 7.55 19.04 16.57
C GLN A 228 8.18 20.44 16.59
N ILE A 229 7.56 21.41 17.29
CA ILE A 229 8.09 22.78 17.41
C ILE A 229 9.44 22.77 18.15
N ARG A 230 9.51 22.04 19.28
CA ARG A 230 10.74 21.88 20.06
C ARG A 230 11.79 21.14 19.24
N THR A 231 11.41 20.04 18.58
CA THR A 231 12.30 19.26 17.73
C THR A 231 12.91 20.12 16.61
N ASN A 232 12.11 20.96 15.95
CA ASN A 232 12.61 21.88 14.92
C ASN A 232 13.60 22.89 15.49
N PHE A 233 13.32 23.47 16.66
CA PHE A 233 14.24 24.40 17.32
C PHE A 233 15.56 23.71 17.71
N GLU A 234 15.50 22.53 18.33
CA GLU A 234 16.69 21.77 18.70
C GLU A 234 17.51 21.32 17.47
N ILE A 235 16.85 20.92 16.38
CA ILE A 235 17.52 20.61 15.10
C ILE A 235 18.22 21.85 14.54
N TYR A 236 17.60 23.03 14.59
CA TYR A 236 18.23 24.27 14.12
C TYR A 236 19.49 24.60 14.92
N GLU A 237 19.43 24.53 16.26
CA GLU A 237 20.61 24.75 17.12
C GLU A 237 21.70 23.70 16.91
N LEU A 238 21.33 22.42 16.79
CA LEU A 238 22.26 21.33 16.49
C LEU A 238 22.96 21.54 15.14
N TYR A 239 22.22 21.90 14.10
CA TYR A 239 22.78 22.09 12.76
C TYR A 239 23.71 23.30 12.69
N LYS A 240 23.59 24.31 13.57
CA LYS A 240 24.53 25.44 13.63
C LYS A 240 25.95 25.00 14.01
N ILE A 241 26.04 23.92 14.79
CA ILE A 241 27.27 23.37 15.36
C ILE A 241 27.67 22.00 14.75
N ILE A 242 26.92 21.48 13.78
CA ILE A 242 27.15 20.14 13.20
C ILE A 242 28.55 19.97 12.59
N PHE A 243 29.19 21.04 12.13
CA PHE A 243 30.55 21.00 11.57
C PHE A 243 31.64 21.39 12.57
N ASP A 244 31.28 21.77 13.80
CA ASP A 244 32.25 22.18 14.81
C ASP A 244 33.15 20.98 15.17
N ASN A 245 34.46 21.24 15.27
CA ASN A 245 35.51 20.24 15.52
C ASN A 245 35.55 19.08 14.51
N MET A 246 34.85 19.15 13.36
CA MET A 246 34.89 18.11 12.35
C MET A 246 36.27 18.09 11.67
N PRO A 247 36.96 16.93 11.58
CA PRO A 247 38.20 16.83 10.81
C PRO A 247 37.98 17.22 9.35
N ILE A 248 38.85 18.08 8.81
CA ILE A 248 38.71 18.60 7.44
C ILE A 248 38.74 17.48 6.40
N LYS A 249 39.52 16.42 6.65
CA LYS A 249 39.53 15.20 5.82
C LYS A 249 38.14 14.55 5.76
N LEU A 250 37.51 14.35 6.91
CA LEU A 250 36.16 13.76 7.00
C LEU A 250 35.13 14.65 6.29
N PHE A 251 35.19 15.97 6.49
CA PHE A 251 34.31 16.89 5.79
C PHE A 251 34.47 16.80 4.26
N LYS A 252 35.72 16.79 3.77
CA LYS A 252 36.01 16.67 2.33
C LYS A 252 35.47 15.37 1.75
N GLU A 253 35.69 14.25 2.44
CA GLU A 253 35.22 12.94 1.98
C GLU A 253 33.69 12.84 2.03
N ALA A 254 33.05 13.32 3.11
CA ALA A 254 31.61 13.17 3.32
C ALA A 254 30.80 14.03 2.34
N PHE A 255 31.34 15.17 1.93
CA PHE A 255 30.61 16.14 1.14
C PHE A 255 31.20 16.39 -0.24
N GLN A 256 32.20 15.62 -0.68
CA GLN A 256 32.97 15.85 -1.92
C GLN A 256 32.11 16.23 -3.14
N GLN A 257 30.99 15.54 -3.34
CA GLN A 257 30.08 15.73 -4.48
C GLN A 257 29.18 16.98 -4.36
N HIS A 258 29.15 17.63 -3.20
CA HIS A 258 28.34 18.79 -2.86
C HIS A 258 29.15 20.08 -2.63
N LEU A 259 30.48 19.96 -2.50
CA LEU A 259 31.38 21.11 -2.34
C LEU A 259 31.50 21.90 -3.64
N LYS A 260 31.62 23.22 -3.54
CA LYS A 260 31.84 24.08 -4.72
C LYS A 260 33.27 23.96 -5.25
N LYS A 261 34.23 23.84 -4.34
CA LYS A 261 35.67 23.68 -4.52
C LYS A 261 36.12 22.47 -3.70
N PRO A 262 36.06 21.25 -4.25
CA PRO A 262 36.47 20.03 -3.54
C PRO A 262 37.92 20.05 -2.99
N HIS A 263 38.79 20.90 -3.55
CA HIS A 263 40.18 21.09 -3.13
C HIS A 263 40.42 22.44 -2.41
N PHE A 264 39.53 22.81 -1.49
CA PHE A 264 39.67 24.03 -0.70
C PHE A 264 40.85 23.99 0.30
N GLN A 265 41.40 25.17 0.63
CA GLN A 265 42.41 25.39 1.68
C GLN A 265 41.77 25.58 3.06
N GLU A 266 42.49 25.17 4.11
CA GLU A 266 42.01 25.37 5.49
C GLU A 266 41.92 26.87 5.83
N GLY A 267 41.01 27.23 6.73
CA GLY A 267 40.73 28.62 7.07
C GLY A 267 39.54 29.18 6.30
N ILE A 268 39.73 30.30 5.58
CA ILE A 268 38.62 31.06 4.99
C ILE A 268 37.81 30.22 3.98
N GLU A 269 38.48 29.48 3.10
CA GLU A 269 37.80 28.66 2.10
C GLU A 269 36.97 27.54 2.74
N TYR A 270 37.44 26.95 3.85
CA TYR A 270 36.68 25.96 4.60
C TYR A 270 35.39 26.54 5.21
N GLU A 271 35.46 27.75 5.79
CA GLU A 271 34.27 28.41 6.33
C GLU A 271 33.24 28.76 5.23
N LEU A 272 33.72 29.15 4.04
CA LEU A 272 32.87 29.38 2.87
C LEU A 272 32.22 28.08 2.37
N GLU A 273 32.96 26.98 2.29
CA GLU A 273 32.41 25.68 1.89
C GLU A 273 31.32 25.19 2.83
N LYS A 274 31.52 25.31 4.15
CA LYS A 274 30.46 25.00 5.12
C LYS A 274 29.21 25.82 4.84
N ALA A 275 29.36 27.12 4.63
CA ALA A 275 28.24 28.01 4.38
C ALA A 275 27.50 27.66 3.08
N PHE A 276 28.21 27.34 1.99
CA PHE A 276 27.59 26.90 0.74
C PHE A 276 26.95 25.51 0.83
N LEU A 277 27.52 24.60 1.63
CA LEU A 277 26.95 23.29 1.86
C LEU A 277 25.59 23.38 2.56
N TYR A 278 25.43 24.23 3.58
CA TYR A 278 24.11 24.52 4.17
C TYR A 278 23.10 25.01 3.15
N LEU A 279 23.50 25.87 2.20
CA LEU A 279 22.61 26.36 1.15
C LEU A 279 22.19 25.27 0.15
N SER A 280 22.96 24.19 0.03
CA SER A 280 22.63 23.03 -0.80
C SER A 280 21.60 22.08 -0.17
N HIS A 281 21.35 22.22 1.14
CA HIS A 281 20.44 21.35 1.89
C HIS A 281 18.99 21.55 1.44
N SER A 282 18.11 20.53 1.53
CA SER A 282 16.70 20.66 1.12
C SER A 282 15.84 21.46 2.10
N SER A 283 16.08 21.29 3.40
CA SER A 283 15.38 22.01 4.48
C SER A 283 15.71 23.51 4.49
N LEU A 284 14.67 24.34 4.45
CA LEU A 284 14.77 25.81 4.56
C LEU A 284 15.38 26.27 5.89
N LEU A 285 15.08 25.54 6.97
CA LEU A 285 15.65 25.78 8.30
C LEU A 285 17.19 25.68 8.28
N VAL A 286 17.71 24.68 7.57
CA VAL A 286 19.15 24.44 7.44
C VAL A 286 19.80 25.44 6.46
N LYS A 287 19.10 25.81 5.37
CA LYS A 287 19.57 26.86 4.44
C LYS A 287 19.75 28.21 5.14
N THR A 288 18.85 28.53 6.07
CA THR A 288 18.90 29.77 6.87
C THR A 288 20.23 29.91 7.61
N ILE A 289 20.75 28.80 8.17
CA ILE A 289 22.07 28.75 8.82
C ILE A 289 23.19 29.12 7.83
N GLY A 290 23.11 28.63 6.59
CA GLY A 290 24.05 28.97 5.52
C GLY A 290 24.04 30.46 5.18
N CYS A 291 22.85 31.05 5.08
CA CYS A 291 22.67 32.48 4.86
C CYS A 291 23.28 33.31 6.01
N GLU A 292 22.98 32.95 7.26
CA GLU A 292 23.54 33.64 8.43
C GLU A 292 25.06 33.57 8.49
N LYS A 293 25.64 32.40 8.17
CA LYS A 293 27.10 32.22 8.12
C LYS A 293 27.73 33.10 7.04
N LEU A 294 27.21 33.10 5.81
CA LEU A 294 27.71 34.00 4.76
C LEU A 294 27.55 35.48 5.12
N PHE A 295 26.43 35.86 5.73
CA PHE A 295 26.16 37.24 6.15
C PHE A 295 27.15 37.73 7.21
N LYS A 296 27.64 36.85 8.08
CA LYS A 296 28.70 37.16 9.06
C LYS A 296 30.08 37.16 8.42
N LEU A 297 30.42 36.13 7.66
CA LEU A 297 31.75 35.94 7.05
C LEU A 297 32.13 37.05 6.08
N LEU A 298 31.18 37.51 5.24
CA LEU A 298 31.45 38.49 4.19
C LEU A 298 31.55 39.94 4.68
N GLN A 299 31.50 40.19 6.00
CA GLN A 299 31.82 41.49 6.60
C GLN A 299 33.33 41.76 6.59
N ASP A 300 34.15 40.71 6.59
CA ASP A 300 35.60 40.82 6.47
C ASP A 300 35.99 41.01 4.98
N GLN A 301 36.76 42.07 4.70
CA GLN A 301 37.18 42.43 3.34
C GLN A 301 38.08 41.38 2.68
N THR A 302 38.84 40.65 3.49
CA THR A 302 39.71 39.56 3.03
C THR A 302 38.87 38.37 2.58
N ILE A 303 37.88 37.97 3.41
CA ILE A 303 36.97 36.87 3.09
C ILE A 303 36.12 37.19 1.86
N LEU A 304 35.63 38.44 1.76
CA LEU A 304 34.89 38.90 0.60
C LEU A 304 35.72 38.83 -0.70
N SER A 305 36.99 39.23 -0.64
CA SER A 305 37.91 39.16 -1.80
C SER A 305 38.12 37.72 -2.26
N ILE A 306 38.32 36.80 -1.31
CA ILE A 306 38.48 35.35 -1.58
C ILE A 306 37.19 34.75 -2.13
N SER A 307 36.04 35.02 -1.50
CA SER A 307 34.73 34.54 -1.96
C SER A 307 34.45 34.97 -3.42
N LYS A 308 34.82 36.19 -3.79
CA LYS A 308 34.66 36.69 -5.16
C LYS A 308 35.61 35.98 -6.14
N ALA A 309 36.89 35.85 -5.80
CA ALA A 309 37.89 35.28 -6.68
C ALA A 309 37.72 33.76 -6.89
N GLU A 310 37.44 33.03 -5.81
CA GLU A 310 37.48 31.56 -5.78
C GLU A 310 36.10 30.91 -5.94
N TYR A 311 35.03 31.58 -5.47
CA TYR A 311 33.67 31.02 -5.46
C TYR A 311 32.70 31.74 -6.39
N ASN A 312 33.16 32.80 -7.05
CA ASN A 312 32.34 33.70 -7.84
C ASN A 312 31.10 34.18 -7.06
N PHE A 313 31.31 34.53 -5.79
CA PHE A 313 30.24 34.95 -4.87
C PHE A 313 30.67 36.22 -4.14
N SER A 314 30.00 37.33 -4.40
CA SER A 314 30.27 38.65 -3.84
C SER A 314 29.05 39.20 -3.09
N LEU A 315 29.13 40.43 -2.58
CA LEU A 315 28.04 41.06 -1.83
C LEU A 315 26.72 41.14 -2.64
N PRO A 316 26.73 41.51 -3.94
CA PRO A 316 25.56 41.37 -4.80
C PRO A 316 24.88 40.00 -4.74
N GLU A 317 25.63 38.90 -4.82
CA GLU A 317 25.07 37.54 -4.73
C GLU A 317 24.51 37.26 -3.33
N LEU A 318 25.13 37.76 -2.26
CA LEU A 318 24.59 37.68 -0.91
C LEU A 318 23.27 38.46 -0.76
N TYR A 319 23.18 39.66 -1.32
CA TYR A 319 21.96 40.46 -1.30
C TYR A 319 20.82 39.77 -2.07
N VAL A 320 21.14 39.14 -3.19
CA VAL A 320 20.18 38.30 -3.94
C VAL A 320 19.77 37.07 -3.12
N LEU A 321 20.72 36.38 -2.50
CA LEU A 321 20.47 35.20 -1.70
C LEU A 321 19.54 35.50 -0.51
N THR A 322 19.85 36.56 0.24
CA THR A 322 19.07 36.97 1.42
C THR A 322 17.70 37.53 1.04
N LYS A 323 17.56 38.15 -0.13
CA LYS A 323 16.25 38.50 -0.70
C LYS A 323 15.40 37.27 -1.03
N ASN A 324 16.03 36.17 -1.45
CA ASN A 324 15.34 34.97 -1.93
C ASN A 324 15.18 33.88 -0.86
N THR A 325 15.79 34.04 0.32
CA THR A 325 15.69 33.07 1.41
C THR A 325 14.67 33.56 2.42
N ASP A 326 13.48 33.00 2.33
CA ASP A 326 12.35 33.40 3.15
C ASP A 326 12.35 32.69 4.52
N ILE A 327 13.18 33.20 5.42
CA ILE A 327 13.38 32.61 6.76
C ILE A 327 12.14 32.63 7.65
N PHE A 328 11.16 33.48 7.33
CA PHE A 328 9.92 33.64 8.09
C PHE A 328 8.70 33.06 7.36
N ASN A 329 8.90 32.43 6.21
CA ASN A 329 7.83 32.04 5.29
C ASN A 329 6.90 33.22 4.90
N THR A 330 7.40 34.47 4.89
CA THR A 330 6.65 35.68 4.53
C THR A 330 6.26 35.72 3.07
N SER A 331 7.10 35.25 2.15
CA SER A 331 6.78 35.09 0.74
C SER A 331 5.75 33.99 0.51
N LEU A 332 5.78 32.90 1.28
CA LEU A 332 4.78 31.85 1.20
C LEU A 332 3.44 32.33 1.77
N LEU A 333 3.51 33.09 2.87
CA LEU A 333 2.36 33.79 3.46
C LEU A 333 1.80 34.86 2.51
N GLN A 334 2.66 35.66 1.88
CA GLN A 334 2.28 36.71 0.93
C GLN A 334 1.78 36.10 -0.37
N GLN A 335 2.37 35.02 -0.88
CA GLN A 335 1.84 34.27 -2.02
C GLN A 335 0.50 33.66 -1.70
N ALA A 336 0.30 33.14 -0.48
CA ALA A 336 -1.01 32.68 -0.05
C ALA A 336 -2.02 33.83 0.01
N GLN A 337 -1.60 35.02 0.48
CA GLN A 337 -2.43 36.22 0.50
C GLN A 337 -2.72 36.79 -0.91
N GLU A 338 -1.74 36.78 -1.81
CA GLU A 338 -1.86 37.23 -3.20
C GLU A 338 -2.67 36.23 -4.03
N GLN A 339 -2.52 34.92 -3.81
CA GLN A 339 -3.36 33.90 -4.41
C GLN A 339 -4.79 34.04 -3.92
N LEU A 340 -4.98 34.36 -2.64
CA LEU A 340 -6.30 34.66 -2.09
C LEU A 340 -6.89 35.92 -2.77
N GLN A 341 -6.12 36.98 -2.95
CA GLN A 341 -6.57 38.20 -3.62
C GLN A 341 -6.82 37.98 -5.12
N GLN A 342 -5.95 37.27 -5.83
CA GLN A 342 -6.13 36.92 -7.24
C GLN A 342 -7.32 36.00 -7.45
N ALA A 343 -7.56 35.05 -6.54
CA ALA A 343 -8.75 34.23 -6.56
C ALA A 343 -10.02 35.08 -6.35
N GLN A 344 -9.95 36.10 -5.48
CA GLN A 344 -11.04 37.06 -5.28
C GLN A 344 -11.29 37.94 -6.52
N GLU A 345 -10.24 38.46 -7.15
CA GLU A 345 -10.35 39.26 -8.38
C GLU A 345 -10.79 38.41 -9.59
N GLN A 346 -10.28 37.18 -9.73
CA GLN A 346 -10.74 36.24 -10.74
C GLN A 346 -12.19 35.85 -10.52
N LEU A 347 -12.62 35.68 -9.27
CA LEU A 347 -14.01 35.43 -8.97
C LEU A 347 -14.88 36.61 -9.43
N GLN A 348 -14.46 37.85 -9.16
CA GLN A 348 -15.18 39.05 -9.60
C GLN A 348 -15.21 39.17 -11.13
N GLN A 349 -14.07 38.98 -11.81
CA GLN A 349 -14.00 39.00 -13.28
C GLN A 349 -14.79 37.87 -13.92
N THR A 350 -14.80 36.68 -13.32
CA THR A 350 -15.59 35.55 -13.79
C THR A 350 -17.08 35.83 -13.62
N GLN A 351 -17.48 36.53 -12.56
CA GLN A 351 -18.86 36.99 -12.38
C GLN A 351 -19.26 38.02 -13.43
N GLU A 352 -18.41 39.01 -13.72
CA GLU A 352 -18.65 40.00 -14.78
C GLU A 352 -18.65 39.37 -16.17
N GLN A 353 -17.72 38.45 -16.46
CA GLN A 353 -17.69 37.68 -17.70
C GLN A 353 -18.88 36.75 -17.82
N LEU A 354 -19.35 36.15 -16.72
CA LEU A 354 -20.55 35.33 -16.73
C LEU A 354 -21.75 36.18 -17.13
N GLN A 355 -21.87 37.39 -16.59
CA GLN A 355 -22.93 38.33 -16.94
C GLN A 355 -22.85 38.75 -18.41
N GLN A 356 -21.67 39.13 -18.91
CA GLN A 356 -21.48 39.47 -20.33
C GLN A 356 -21.67 38.27 -21.26
N THR A 357 -21.25 37.08 -20.84
CA THR A 357 -21.40 35.84 -21.62
C THR A 357 -22.86 35.42 -21.67
N GLN A 358 -23.64 35.67 -20.62
CA GLN A 358 -25.08 35.46 -20.66
C GLN A 358 -25.76 36.41 -21.66
N GLU A 359 -25.36 37.69 -21.67
CA GLU A 359 -25.85 38.67 -22.65
C GLU A 359 -25.42 38.30 -24.09
N GLN A 360 -24.16 37.87 -24.29
CA GLN A 360 -23.65 37.42 -25.58
C GLN A 360 -24.22 36.09 -26.01
N LEU A 361 -24.49 35.16 -25.10
CA LEU A 361 -25.15 33.89 -25.41
C LEU A 361 -26.54 34.17 -25.95
N GLN A 362 -27.26 35.12 -25.34
CA GLN A 362 -28.55 35.56 -25.83
C GLN A 362 -28.45 36.13 -27.25
N GLN A 363 -27.44 36.95 -27.56
CA GLN A 363 -27.21 37.47 -28.92
C GLN A 363 -26.69 36.42 -29.91
N THR A 364 -25.85 35.49 -29.45
CA THR A 364 -25.18 34.50 -30.29
C THR A 364 -26.11 33.36 -30.63
N GLN A 365 -27.02 32.97 -29.74
CA GLN A 365 -28.11 32.06 -30.09
C GLN A 365 -28.96 32.65 -31.22
N ASN A 366 -29.20 33.96 -31.20
CA ASN A 366 -29.89 34.64 -32.29
C ASN A 366 -29.07 34.62 -33.60
N THR A 367 -27.73 34.59 -33.53
CA THR A 367 -26.82 34.61 -34.70
C THR A 367 -26.41 33.21 -35.20
N LEU A 368 -26.29 32.20 -34.34
CA LEU A 368 -25.94 30.82 -34.71
C LEU A 368 -27.03 30.19 -35.57
N CYS A 369 -28.29 30.50 -35.26
CA CYS A 369 -29.41 30.23 -36.16
C CYS A 369 -29.18 30.76 -37.59
N SER A 370 -28.33 31.78 -37.78
CA SER A 370 -28.00 32.31 -39.11
C SER A 370 -26.74 31.70 -39.75
N ILE A 371 -25.71 31.29 -38.97
CA ILE A 371 -24.37 30.91 -39.50
C ILE A 371 -24.19 29.42 -39.80
N GLU A 372 -24.82 28.50 -39.07
CA GLU A 372 -24.67 27.03 -39.31
C GLU A 372 -25.03 26.60 -40.74
N SER A 373 -25.65 27.49 -41.50
CA SER A 373 -25.89 27.39 -42.93
C SER A 373 -24.66 27.61 -43.85
N SER A 374 -23.44 27.89 -43.33
CA SER A 374 -22.29 28.41 -44.10
C SER A 374 -21.15 27.41 -44.45
N LYS A 375 -20.50 27.64 -45.62
CA LYS A 375 -19.52 26.70 -46.26
C LYS A 375 -18.09 26.73 -45.70
N PHE A 376 -17.66 27.80 -45.03
CA PHE A 376 -16.27 27.97 -44.57
C PHE A 376 -15.81 26.92 -43.54
N TRP A 377 -16.75 26.43 -42.72
CA TRP A 377 -16.50 25.47 -41.64
C TRP A 377 -15.95 24.11 -42.11
N LYS A 378 -16.14 23.77 -43.39
CA LYS A 378 -15.78 22.45 -43.95
C LYS A 378 -14.28 22.30 -44.31
N LEU A 379 -13.56 23.40 -44.53
CA LEU A 379 -12.15 23.35 -44.97
C LEU A 379 -11.15 23.12 -43.83
N ARG A 380 -11.47 23.60 -42.63
CA ARG A 380 -10.58 23.57 -41.45
C ARG A 380 -10.27 22.16 -40.93
N GLN A 381 -11.10 21.16 -41.24
CA GLN A 381 -10.92 19.80 -40.74
C GLN A 381 -9.81 19.00 -41.43
N LYS A 382 -9.42 19.34 -42.67
CA LYS A 382 -8.45 18.53 -43.42
C LYS A 382 -7.01 18.67 -42.92
N TRP A 383 -6.65 19.82 -42.33
CA TRP A 383 -5.29 20.11 -41.85
C TRP A 383 -4.90 19.31 -40.58
N PHE A 384 -5.86 19.02 -39.71
CA PHE A 384 -5.60 18.29 -38.46
C PHE A 384 -5.27 16.80 -38.66
N LYS A 385 -5.66 16.19 -39.78
CA LYS A 385 -5.36 14.78 -40.08
C LYS A 385 -3.88 14.54 -40.39
N PHE A 386 -3.18 15.50 -40.97
CA PHE A 386 -1.79 15.33 -41.41
C PHE A 386 -0.79 15.33 -40.23
N ARG A 387 -1.01 16.18 -39.22
CA ARG A 387 -0.12 16.29 -38.05
C ARG A 387 -0.12 15.05 -37.17
N ARG A 388 -1.24 14.33 -37.11
CA ARG A 388 -1.41 13.13 -36.29
C ARG A 388 -0.67 11.91 -36.84
N LEU A 389 -0.34 11.91 -38.13
CA LEU A 389 0.27 10.76 -38.81
C LEU A 389 1.76 10.57 -38.49
N ILE A 390 2.44 11.62 -38.02
CA ILE A 390 3.90 11.63 -37.76
C ILE A 390 4.25 11.80 -36.28
N GLY A 391 3.26 11.68 -35.39
CA GLY A 391 3.48 11.61 -33.94
C GLY A 391 4.04 12.89 -33.30
N ILE A 392 3.99 14.04 -33.98
CA ILE A 392 4.45 15.32 -33.44
C ILE A 392 3.34 15.90 -32.56
N THR A 393 3.56 15.91 -31.24
CA THR A 393 2.72 16.67 -30.31
C THR A 393 3.12 18.16 -30.36
N ASN A 394 2.21 19.06 -29.96
CA ASN A 394 2.37 20.50 -30.17
C ASN A 394 3.56 21.17 -29.45
N ASN A 395 4.31 20.46 -28.59
CA ASN A 395 5.29 21.06 -27.69
C ASN A 395 6.77 20.71 -27.94
N GLU A 396 7.11 19.91 -28.96
CA GLU A 396 8.51 19.55 -29.21
C GLU A 396 9.19 20.50 -30.21
N VAL A 397 9.82 21.55 -29.71
CA VAL A 397 10.74 22.41 -30.48
C VAL A 397 12.18 21.92 -30.25
N SER A 398 12.65 21.08 -31.17
CA SER A 398 14.02 20.52 -31.30
C SER A 398 14.38 19.26 -30.49
N ILE A 399 14.66 18.16 -31.21
CA ILE A 399 15.28 16.92 -30.70
C ILE A 399 16.64 16.74 -31.38
N SER A 400 17.68 16.38 -30.61
CA SER A 400 19.05 16.19 -31.11
C SER A 400 19.31 14.82 -31.75
N LEU A 401 20.29 14.75 -32.66
CA LEU A 401 20.70 13.53 -33.40
C LEU A 401 21.10 12.34 -32.51
N LYS A 402 21.64 12.56 -31.31
CA LYS A 402 21.95 11.47 -30.35
C LYS A 402 20.70 10.91 -29.67
N GLY A 403 19.72 11.76 -29.39
CA GLY A 403 18.40 11.33 -28.91
C GLY A 403 17.63 10.53 -29.98
N LEU A 404 17.85 10.89 -31.24
CA LEU A 404 17.35 10.16 -32.40
C LEU A 404 17.98 8.77 -32.52
N LEU A 405 19.30 8.64 -32.34
CA LEU A 405 20.06 7.38 -32.42
C LEU A 405 19.68 6.37 -31.33
N LYS A 406 19.38 6.83 -30.10
CA LYS A 406 18.92 5.98 -29.00
C LYS A 406 17.47 5.50 -29.21
N LYS A 407 16.61 6.34 -29.80
CA LYS A 407 15.26 5.94 -30.26
C LYS A 407 15.34 4.96 -31.45
N LEU A 408 16.33 5.12 -32.34
CA LEU A 408 16.60 4.24 -33.49
C LEU A 408 17.13 2.85 -33.10
N LEU A 409 17.88 2.72 -32.00
CA LEU A 409 18.35 1.41 -31.51
C LEU A 409 17.22 0.55 -30.90
N ASN A 410 16.16 1.18 -30.37
CA ASN A 410 14.92 0.52 -29.98
C ASN A 410 14.00 0.19 -31.17
N LEU A 411 14.36 0.63 -32.38
CA LEU A 411 13.66 0.37 -33.65
C LEU A 411 14.33 -0.75 -34.47
N LEU A 412 15.40 -1.40 -33.97
CA LEU A 412 15.92 -2.62 -34.59
C LEU A 412 14.87 -3.74 -34.47
N PRO A 413 14.64 -4.54 -35.54
CA PRO A 413 13.54 -5.49 -35.58
C PRO A 413 13.70 -6.53 -34.46
N LYS A 414 12.69 -6.61 -33.57
CA LYS A 414 12.44 -7.83 -32.81
C LYS A 414 12.16 -8.91 -33.85
N PHE A 415 13.01 -9.93 -33.94
CA PHE A 415 12.67 -11.10 -34.74
C PHE A 415 11.39 -11.69 -34.16
N THR A 416 10.30 -11.65 -34.92
CA THR A 416 9.04 -12.28 -34.52
C THR A 416 9.11 -13.74 -34.94
N THR A 417 9.03 -14.65 -33.98
CA THR A 417 8.91 -16.07 -34.26
C THR A 417 7.42 -16.42 -34.33
N ILE A 418 7.00 -16.99 -35.45
CA ILE A 418 5.63 -17.48 -35.61
C ILE A 418 5.58 -18.92 -35.11
N VAL A 419 4.64 -19.21 -34.22
CA VAL A 419 4.38 -20.55 -33.68
C VAL A 419 2.93 -20.90 -34.02
N HIS A 420 2.70 -22.09 -34.56
CA HIS A 420 1.35 -22.59 -34.78
C HIS A 420 0.94 -23.49 -33.62
N GLN A 421 -0.14 -23.11 -32.94
CA GLN A 421 -0.65 -23.92 -31.85
C GLN A 421 -1.32 -25.17 -32.40
N LYS A 422 -0.87 -26.34 -31.95
CA LYS A 422 -1.50 -27.61 -32.30
C LYS A 422 -2.65 -27.88 -31.36
N ASN A 423 -3.77 -28.33 -31.91
CA ASN A 423 -4.90 -28.81 -31.14
C ASN A 423 -4.45 -30.03 -30.30
N TRP A 424 -4.73 -30.00 -29.01
CA TRP A 424 -4.47 -31.09 -28.09
C TRP A 424 -5.60 -32.13 -28.18
N TYR A 425 -5.32 -33.33 -27.70
CA TYR A 425 -6.31 -34.41 -27.68
C TYR A 425 -7.47 -34.02 -26.76
N LYS A 426 -8.70 -34.04 -27.29
CA LYS A 426 -9.91 -33.61 -26.56
C LYS A 426 -10.24 -34.52 -25.38
N ASP A 427 -9.92 -35.80 -25.52
CA ASP A 427 -10.11 -36.85 -24.52
C ASP A 427 -9.03 -36.87 -23.43
N ARG A 428 -8.05 -35.95 -23.48
CA ARG A 428 -6.94 -35.88 -22.52
C ARG A 428 -6.91 -34.55 -21.77
N PRO A 429 -6.46 -34.56 -20.49
CA PRO A 429 -6.25 -33.33 -19.75
C PRO A 429 -5.22 -32.43 -20.46
N LEU A 430 -5.39 -31.11 -20.37
CA LEU A 430 -4.39 -30.18 -20.87
C LEU A 430 -3.22 -30.06 -19.88
N VAL A 431 -3.51 -30.10 -18.58
CA VAL A 431 -2.53 -30.06 -17.49
C VAL A 431 -2.76 -31.21 -16.51
N SER A 432 -1.68 -31.83 -16.06
CA SER A 432 -1.72 -32.82 -14.97
C SER A 432 -1.09 -32.22 -13.72
N VAL A 433 -1.82 -32.24 -12.61
CA VAL A 433 -1.33 -31.77 -11.31
C VAL A 433 -0.81 -32.97 -10.52
N ILE A 434 0.48 -32.96 -10.21
CA ILE A 434 1.17 -34.04 -9.51
C ILE A 434 1.36 -33.64 -8.06
N ILE A 435 0.84 -34.46 -7.13
CA ILE A 435 0.92 -34.22 -5.69
C ILE A 435 1.72 -35.33 -5.03
N PRO A 436 3.03 -35.14 -4.79
CA PRO A 436 3.81 -36.10 -4.01
C PRO A 436 3.37 -36.05 -2.54
N CYS A 437 3.08 -37.21 -1.95
CA CYS A 437 2.64 -37.33 -0.56
C CYS A 437 3.53 -38.34 0.18
N PHE A 438 4.13 -37.93 1.29
CA PHE A 438 4.86 -38.83 2.20
C PHE A 438 4.64 -38.38 3.64
N ASN A 439 3.80 -39.07 4.38
CA ASN A 439 3.40 -38.72 5.74
C ASN A 439 2.68 -37.34 5.89
N TYR A 440 2.02 -36.86 4.84
CA TYR A 440 1.29 -35.58 4.81
C TYR A 440 -0.22 -35.75 4.65
N GLY A 441 -0.78 -36.91 4.98
CA GLY A 441 -2.20 -37.23 4.74
C GLY A 441 -3.18 -36.24 5.37
N GLN A 442 -2.83 -35.58 6.46
CA GLN A 442 -3.70 -34.57 7.08
C GLN A 442 -3.94 -33.31 6.23
N TYR A 443 -3.09 -33.03 5.24
CA TYR A 443 -3.20 -31.83 4.39
C TYR A 443 -3.61 -32.13 2.95
N ILE A 444 -3.54 -33.40 2.53
CA ILE A 444 -3.76 -33.79 1.12
C ILE A 444 -5.15 -33.37 0.62
N ASP A 445 -6.15 -33.39 1.48
CA ASP A 445 -7.53 -33.01 1.14
C ASP A 445 -7.61 -31.53 0.75
N GLU A 446 -6.97 -30.64 1.53
CA GLU A 446 -6.89 -29.21 1.25
C GLU A 446 -6.13 -28.92 -0.06
N ALA A 447 -5.03 -29.66 -0.32
CA ALA A 447 -4.25 -29.50 -1.54
C ALA A 447 -5.09 -29.86 -2.77
N ILE A 448 -5.78 -31.01 -2.74
CA ILE A 448 -6.67 -31.46 -3.81
C ILE A 448 -7.82 -30.48 -4.02
N ASP A 449 -8.46 -30.01 -2.95
CA ASP A 449 -9.56 -29.05 -3.05
C ASP A 449 -9.13 -27.72 -3.66
N SER A 450 -7.87 -27.30 -3.45
CA SER A 450 -7.31 -26.11 -4.11
C SER A 450 -7.13 -26.28 -5.63
N VAL A 451 -6.91 -27.51 -6.10
CA VAL A 451 -6.85 -27.84 -7.53
C VAL A 451 -8.25 -27.99 -8.11
N LEU A 452 -9.17 -28.62 -7.38
CA LEU A 452 -10.56 -28.77 -7.80
C LEU A 452 -11.30 -27.44 -7.92
N SER A 453 -10.91 -26.44 -7.13
CA SER A 453 -11.47 -25.08 -7.18
C SER A 453 -10.90 -24.19 -8.30
N GLN A 454 -9.99 -24.71 -9.15
CA GLN A 454 -9.44 -23.94 -10.26
C GLN A 454 -10.51 -23.56 -11.28
N THR A 455 -10.44 -22.32 -11.80
CA THR A 455 -11.34 -21.80 -12.84
C THR A 455 -11.16 -22.54 -14.16
N PHE A 456 -9.93 -22.97 -14.47
CA PHE A 456 -9.67 -23.86 -15.58
C PHE A 456 -9.93 -25.32 -15.18
N HIS A 457 -10.76 -26.03 -15.95
CA HIS A 457 -11.27 -27.34 -15.54
C HIS A 457 -10.73 -28.55 -16.31
N ASN A 458 -9.99 -28.38 -17.41
CA ASN A 458 -9.44 -29.51 -18.18
C ASN A 458 -8.09 -29.99 -17.62
N PHE A 459 -8.14 -30.59 -16.44
CA PHE A 459 -7.00 -31.13 -15.73
C PHE A 459 -7.28 -32.51 -15.14
N GLU A 460 -6.21 -33.22 -14.78
CA GLU A 460 -6.25 -34.40 -13.91
C GLU A 460 -5.39 -34.16 -12.66
N ILE A 461 -5.64 -34.91 -11.60
CA ILE A 461 -4.88 -34.89 -10.35
C ILE A 461 -4.27 -36.28 -10.13
N ILE A 462 -2.96 -36.33 -9.96
CA ILE A 462 -2.23 -37.57 -9.68
C ILE A 462 -1.53 -37.43 -8.33
N VAL A 463 -2.02 -38.17 -7.34
CA VAL A 463 -1.38 -38.26 -6.02
C VAL A 463 -0.42 -39.44 -6.04
N VAL A 464 0.83 -39.22 -5.64
CA VAL A 464 1.84 -40.27 -5.54
C VAL A 464 2.22 -40.44 -4.08
N ASP A 465 1.78 -41.53 -3.46
CA ASP A 465 2.25 -41.92 -2.13
C ASP A 465 3.67 -42.49 -2.25
N GLY A 466 4.63 -41.73 -1.73
CA GLY A 466 6.07 -42.03 -1.75
C GLY A 466 6.52 -43.08 -0.74
N GLY A 467 5.62 -43.94 -0.30
CA GLY A 467 5.84 -44.97 0.72
C GLY A 467 5.60 -44.47 2.14
N SER A 468 4.48 -43.78 2.38
CA SER A 468 4.10 -43.29 3.71
C SER A 468 4.12 -44.40 4.76
N THR A 469 4.56 -44.05 5.97
CA THR A 469 4.81 -44.98 7.08
C THR A 469 3.85 -44.78 8.24
N ASP A 470 3.18 -43.63 8.31
CA ASP A 470 2.16 -43.37 9.32
C ASP A 470 0.79 -43.93 8.89
N ASN A 471 0.13 -44.60 9.83
CA ASN A 471 -1.18 -45.20 9.60
C ASN A 471 -2.25 -44.17 9.24
N SER A 472 -2.11 -42.91 9.69
CA SER A 472 -3.02 -41.82 9.34
C SER A 472 -3.03 -41.54 7.85
N THR A 473 -1.88 -41.29 7.23
CA THR A 473 -1.78 -40.98 5.80
C THR A 473 -2.26 -42.15 4.96
N ILE A 474 -1.86 -43.37 5.28
CA ILE A 474 -2.31 -44.58 4.59
C ILE A 474 -3.83 -44.71 4.64
N SER A 475 -4.43 -44.47 5.81
CA SER A 475 -5.89 -44.58 6.00
C SER A 475 -6.63 -43.49 5.23
N ILE A 476 -6.14 -42.24 5.29
CA ILE A 476 -6.71 -41.10 4.57
C ILE A 476 -6.69 -41.37 3.07
N LEU A 477 -5.53 -41.71 2.49
CA LEU A 477 -5.39 -41.97 1.06
C LEU A 477 -6.27 -43.14 0.57
N LYS A 478 -6.39 -44.22 1.37
CA LYS A 478 -7.29 -45.35 1.03
C LYS A 478 -8.77 -44.96 1.03
N SER A 479 -9.15 -44.03 1.90
CA SER A 479 -10.54 -43.54 2.00
C SER A 479 -10.84 -42.38 1.05
N LEU A 480 -9.82 -41.76 0.46
CA LEU A 480 -9.95 -40.55 -0.33
C LEU A 480 -10.65 -40.82 -1.65
N GLN A 481 -11.81 -40.21 -1.84
CA GLN A 481 -12.58 -40.25 -3.08
C GLN A 481 -12.88 -38.81 -3.53
N LYS A 482 -12.11 -38.34 -4.51
CA LYS A 482 -12.25 -36.99 -5.09
C LYS A 482 -12.30 -37.08 -6.62
N PRO A 483 -13.07 -36.22 -7.29
CA PRO A 483 -13.21 -36.25 -8.74
C PRO A 483 -11.87 -35.95 -9.42
N LYS A 484 -11.64 -36.54 -10.60
CA LYS A 484 -10.41 -36.34 -11.41
C LYS A 484 -9.11 -36.74 -10.69
N THR A 485 -9.18 -37.44 -9.57
CA THR A 485 -8.01 -37.84 -8.77
C THR A 485 -7.69 -39.31 -8.96
N THR A 486 -6.43 -39.60 -9.30
CA THR A 486 -5.85 -40.94 -9.30
C THR A 486 -4.75 -41.02 -8.26
N ILE A 487 -4.74 -42.08 -7.45
CA ILE A 487 -3.73 -42.29 -6.40
C ILE A 487 -2.86 -43.49 -6.80
N TYR A 488 -1.55 -43.29 -6.79
CA TYR A 488 -0.57 -44.36 -6.95
C TYR A 488 0.20 -44.58 -5.65
N TYR A 489 0.34 -45.85 -5.28
CA TYR A 489 1.09 -46.28 -4.09
C TYR A 489 2.43 -46.87 -4.52
N ARG A 490 3.52 -46.41 -3.91
CA ARG A 490 4.85 -46.95 -4.13
C ARG A 490 5.31 -47.75 -2.91
N GLU A 491 6.00 -48.86 -3.16
CA GLU A 491 6.60 -49.66 -2.09
C GLU A 491 7.95 -49.09 -1.68
N GLY A 492 8.17 -48.91 -0.37
CA GLY A 492 9.41 -48.35 0.16
C GLY A 492 9.50 -46.82 0.03
N ARG A 493 10.47 -46.23 0.74
CA ARG A 493 10.62 -44.76 0.82
C ARG A 493 11.25 -44.21 -0.46
N HIS A 494 10.59 -43.24 -1.08
CA HIS A 494 11.07 -42.50 -2.25
C HIS A 494 11.23 -41.00 -1.96
N LEU A 495 12.22 -40.36 -2.59
CA LEU A 495 12.45 -38.91 -2.48
C LEU A 495 11.45 -38.12 -3.35
N VAL A 496 11.35 -36.81 -3.09
CA VAL A 496 10.32 -35.95 -3.68
C VAL A 496 10.48 -35.81 -5.19
N GLY A 497 11.69 -35.66 -5.72
CA GLY A 497 11.96 -35.58 -7.16
C GLY A 497 11.60 -36.87 -7.89
N ASP A 498 11.97 -38.02 -7.34
CA ASP A 498 11.60 -39.35 -7.86
C ASP A 498 10.08 -39.56 -7.86
N ASN A 499 9.37 -39.14 -6.80
CA ASN A 499 7.90 -39.19 -6.77
C ASN A 499 7.25 -38.28 -7.82
N ARG A 500 7.80 -37.07 -8.04
CA ARG A 500 7.38 -36.17 -9.12
C ARG A 500 7.60 -36.82 -10.48
N ASN A 501 8.78 -37.37 -10.74
CA ASN A 501 9.09 -38.08 -12.00
C ASN A 501 8.13 -39.25 -12.24
N PHE A 502 7.88 -40.07 -11.23
CA PHE A 502 6.93 -41.19 -11.33
C PHE A 502 5.53 -40.69 -11.72
N GLY A 503 5.02 -39.66 -11.04
CA GLY A 503 3.72 -39.07 -11.35
C GLY A 503 3.66 -38.47 -12.77
N ILE A 504 4.71 -37.76 -13.19
CA ILE A 504 4.80 -37.16 -14.53
C ILE A 504 4.85 -38.22 -15.63
N GLU A 505 5.50 -39.36 -15.41
CA GLU A 505 5.46 -40.46 -16.37
C GLU A 505 4.05 -41.06 -16.54
N LYS A 506 3.23 -41.04 -15.48
CA LYS A 506 1.82 -41.44 -15.54
C LYS A 506 0.87 -40.37 -16.10
N ALA A 507 1.27 -39.11 -16.05
CA ALA A 507 0.47 -37.99 -16.52
C ALA A 507 0.16 -38.04 -18.02
N GLU A 508 -1.06 -37.68 -18.41
CA GLU A 508 -1.47 -37.56 -19.81
C GLU A 508 -1.43 -36.12 -20.34
N GLY A 509 -1.31 -35.15 -19.42
CA GLY A 509 -1.29 -33.72 -19.70
C GLY A 509 -0.17 -33.26 -20.61
N LYS A 510 -0.45 -32.22 -21.40
CA LYS A 510 0.56 -31.48 -22.18
C LYS A 510 1.52 -30.74 -21.26
N TYR A 511 0.95 -30.14 -20.21
CA TYR A 511 1.65 -29.40 -19.18
C TYR A 511 1.57 -30.12 -17.84
N ILE A 512 2.52 -29.82 -16.98
CA ILE A 512 2.65 -30.38 -15.64
C ILE A 512 2.64 -29.24 -14.64
N CYS A 513 1.99 -29.45 -13.51
CA CYS A 513 2.10 -28.62 -12.30
C CYS A 513 2.38 -29.54 -11.12
N CYS A 514 3.46 -29.31 -10.36
CA CYS A 514 3.76 -30.09 -9.18
C CYS A 514 3.35 -29.31 -7.93
N LEU A 515 2.39 -29.81 -7.15
CA LEU A 515 1.88 -29.17 -5.94
C LEU A 515 2.24 -30.04 -4.73
N ASP A 516 2.97 -29.49 -3.76
CA ASP A 516 3.27 -30.24 -2.53
C ASP A 516 2.00 -30.48 -1.71
N ALA A 517 1.94 -31.61 -1.00
CA ALA A 517 0.73 -32.09 -0.33
C ALA A 517 0.22 -31.19 0.81
N ASP A 518 1.03 -30.26 1.30
CA ASP A 518 0.68 -29.29 2.35
C ASP A 518 0.40 -27.87 1.85
N ASP A 519 0.66 -27.60 0.57
CA ASP A 519 0.48 -26.32 -0.07
C ASP A 519 -0.85 -26.22 -0.83
N LYS A 520 -1.20 -25.00 -1.26
CA LYS A 520 -2.41 -24.74 -2.06
C LYS A 520 -2.11 -23.79 -3.21
N ILE A 521 -2.99 -23.78 -4.21
CA ILE A 521 -2.97 -22.78 -5.29
C ILE A 521 -4.27 -21.98 -5.32
N LYS A 522 -4.20 -20.69 -5.65
CA LYS A 522 -5.38 -19.84 -5.78
C LYS A 522 -6.21 -20.21 -7.02
N PRO A 523 -7.55 -20.05 -7.01
CA PRO A 523 -8.45 -20.55 -8.07
C PRO A 523 -8.12 -20.14 -9.51
N THR A 524 -7.51 -18.97 -9.72
CA THR A 524 -7.21 -18.48 -11.08
C THR A 524 -5.81 -18.87 -11.58
N TYR A 525 -5.04 -19.65 -10.83
CA TYR A 525 -3.62 -19.90 -11.12
C TYR A 525 -3.39 -20.69 -12.41
N LEU A 526 -3.96 -21.90 -12.51
CA LEU A 526 -3.75 -22.78 -13.67
C LEU A 526 -4.18 -22.08 -14.96
N GLU A 527 -5.29 -21.36 -14.91
CA GLU A 527 -5.79 -20.61 -16.06
C GLU A 527 -4.81 -19.54 -16.55
N LYS A 528 -4.34 -18.67 -15.64
CA LYS A 528 -3.39 -17.60 -15.97
C LYS A 528 -2.08 -18.19 -16.51
N ALA A 529 -1.62 -19.29 -15.93
CA ALA A 529 -0.42 -19.97 -16.36
C ALA A 529 -0.57 -20.58 -17.76
N LEU A 530 -1.65 -21.33 -17.99
CA LEU A 530 -1.95 -21.96 -19.29
C LEU A 530 -2.19 -20.94 -20.40
N PHE A 531 -2.82 -19.80 -20.09
CA PHE A 531 -2.95 -18.70 -21.04
C PHE A 531 -1.58 -18.20 -21.51
N LEU A 532 -0.64 -17.98 -20.61
CA LEU A 532 0.71 -17.55 -20.98
C LEU A 532 1.47 -18.62 -21.78
N LEU A 533 1.34 -19.90 -21.42
CA LEU A 533 1.95 -21.03 -22.13
C LEU A 533 1.40 -21.16 -23.56
N GLU A 534 0.07 -21.12 -23.73
CA GLU A 534 -0.58 -21.36 -25.02
C GLU A 534 -0.58 -20.13 -25.93
N VAL A 535 -0.79 -18.92 -25.41
CA VAL A 535 -0.96 -17.70 -26.22
C VAL A 535 0.36 -16.99 -26.51
N TYR A 536 1.33 -17.10 -25.61
CA TYR A 536 2.65 -16.46 -25.77
C TYR A 536 3.82 -17.43 -25.89
N ALA A 537 3.54 -18.73 -26.01
CA ALA A 537 4.53 -19.79 -26.21
C ALA A 537 5.65 -19.80 -25.15
N TYR A 538 5.31 -19.50 -23.90
CA TYR A 538 6.23 -19.78 -22.78
C TYR A 538 6.31 -21.29 -22.54
N ASP A 539 7.39 -21.75 -21.91
CA ASP A 539 7.61 -23.15 -21.56
C ASP A 539 7.46 -23.41 -20.06
N ILE A 540 7.65 -22.36 -19.25
CA ILE A 540 7.58 -22.37 -17.79
C ILE A 540 6.84 -21.11 -17.35
N VAL A 541 5.76 -21.27 -16.58
CA VAL A 541 5.05 -20.16 -15.96
C VAL A 541 4.92 -20.39 -14.47
N SER A 542 5.48 -19.48 -13.68
CA SER A 542 5.46 -19.52 -12.22
C SER A 542 4.80 -18.26 -11.65
N THR A 543 4.71 -18.16 -10.33
CA THR A 543 4.00 -17.09 -9.61
C THR A 543 4.78 -16.69 -8.36
N SER A 544 4.49 -15.50 -7.83
CA SER A 544 4.92 -15.15 -6.47
C SER A 544 4.22 -16.03 -5.44
N VAL A 545 4.75 -16.08 -4.22
CA VAL A 545 4.30 -17.00 -3.17
C VAL A 545 3.73 -16.21 -2.00
N GLN A 546 2.56 -16.61 -1.51
CA GLN A 546 1.98 -16.12 -0.26
C GLN A 546 2.13 -17.20 0.82
N CYS A 547 2.86 -16.89 1.88
CA CYS A 547 2.96 -17.79 3.04
C CYS A 547 1.65 -17.75 3.85
N PHE A 548 1.29 -18.90 4.42
CA PHE A 548 0.21 -19.03 5.40
C PHE A 548 0.59 -20.06 6.49
N GLY A 549 -0.23 -20.16 7.55
CA GLY A 549 0.12 -20.94 8.73
C GLY A 549 0.85 -20.07 9.75
N ASN A 550 2.12 -20.36 10.02
CA ASN A 550 2.91 -19.59 11.01
C ASN A 550 3.62 -18.35 10.42
N SER A 551 3.43 -18.07 9.13
CA SER A 551 3.91 -16.86 8.47
C SER A 551 2.82 -16.32 7.55
N ILE A 552 2.85 -15.00 7.33
CA ILE A 552 1.98 -14.27 6.38
C ILE A 552 2.78 -13.52 5.32
N GLU A 553 4.09 -13.79 5.22
CA GLU A 553 4.98 -13.12 4.27
C GLU A 553 4.63 -13.44 2.81
N THR A 554 4.96 -12.51 1.91
CA THR A 554 4.87 -12.73 0.46
C THR A 554 6.29 -12.78 -0.12
N TRP A 555 6.64 -13.84 -0.83
CA TRP A 555 7.90 -13.95 -1.54
C TRP A 555 7.71 -13.60 -3.02
N ASN A 556 8.34 -12.51 -3.44
CA ASN A 556 8.26 -12.02 -4.81
C ASN A 556 9.36 -12.66 -5.68
N VAL A 557 9.03 -12.89 -6.94
CA VAL A 557 9.95 -13.43 -7.95
C VAL A 557 10.18 -12.43 -9.07
N LEU A 558 11.36 -12.49 -9.72
CA LEU A 558 11.64 -11.65 -10.89
C LEU A 558 10.68 -12.00 -12.05
N PRO A 559 10.03 -11.03 -12.73
CA PRO A 559 9.04 -11.34 -13.77
C PRO A 559 9.57 -12.14 -14.96
N ASN A 560 10.80 -11.88 -15.41
CA ASN A 560 11.41 -12.54 -16.57
C ASN A 560 12.84 -13.00 -16.23
N PRO A 561 13.01 -14.05 -15.39
CA PRO A 561 14.32 -14.44 -14.90
C PRO A 561 15.17 -15.02 -16.05
N THR A 562 16.43 -14.58 -16.16
CA THR A 562 17.41 -15.15 -17.08
C THR A 562 18.14 -16.32 -16.43
N LEU A 563 18.89 -17.11 -17.22
CA LEU A 563 19.78 -18.15 -16.70
C LEU A 563 20.75 -17.61 -15.64
N GLU A 564 21.24 -16.37 -15.81
CA GLU A 564 22.11 -15.73 -14.83
C GLU A 564 21.43 -15.52 -13.48
N ASN A 565 20.14 -15.18 -13.49
CA ASN A 565 19.38 -15.00 -12.26
C ASN A 565 19.15 -16.36 -11.57
N ILE A 566 18.76 -17.38 -12.35
CA ILE A 566 18.45 -18.72 -11.85
C ILE A 566 19.68 -19.40 -11.25
N VAL A 567 20.87 -19.25 -11.85
CA VAL A 567 22.10 -19.83 -11.28
C VAL A 567 22.44 -19.23 -9.91
N LYS A 568 22.02 -17.99 -9.64
CA LYS A 568 22.33 -17.28 -8.38
C LYS A 568 21.30 -17.55 -7.28
N ALA A 569 20.04 -17.72 -7.63
CA ALA A 569 18.95 -17.97 -6.69
C ALA A 569 17.78 -18.66 -7.39
N ASN A 570 17.01 -19.48 -6.67
CA ASN A 570 15.76 -20.00 -7.20
C ASN A 570 14.77 -18.83 -7.40
N GLN A 571 14.28 -18.67 -8.63
CA GLN A 571 13.33 -17.60 -9.02
C GLN A 571 12.04 -18.18 -9.59
N VAL A 572 11.84 -19.50 -9.51
CA VAL A 572 10.68 -20.20 -10.07
C VAL A 572 10.09 -21.04 -8.95
N SER A 573 8.83 -20.75 -8.62
CA SER A 573 8.09 -21.46 -7.58
C SER A 573 7.92 -22.95 -7.93
N THR A 574 7.82 -23.77 -6.90
CA THR A 574 7.67 -25.21 -7.01
C THR A 574 6.40 -25.62 -7.78
N VAL A 575 5.35 -24.79 -7.72
CA VAL A 575 4.07 -24.99 -8.42
C VAL A 575 4.07 -24.55 -9.88
N ALA A 576 5.21 -24.14 -10.44
CA ALA A 576 5.31 -23.72 -11.84
C ALA A 576 4.57 -24.68 -12.78
N VAL A 577 3.81 -24.14 -13.72
CA VAL A 577 3.20 -24.91 -14.81
C VAL A 577 4.19 -24.93 -15.97
N PHE A 578 4.60 -26.13 -16.40
CA PHE A 578 5.66 -26.27 -17.40
C PHE A 578 5.37 -27.34 -18.44
N SER A 579 6.05 -27.23 -19.59
CA SER A 579 5.96 -28.17 -20.71
C SER A 579 6.51 -29.55 -20.34
N LYS A 580 5.68 -30.60 -20.44
CA LYS A 580 6.11 -32.00 -20.27
C LYS A 580 7.22 -32.37 -21.26
N GLN A 581 7.19 -31.79 -22.47
CA GLN A 581 8.23 -32.02 -23.47
C GLN A 581 9.58 -31.43 -23.05
N MET A 582 9.60 -30.21 -22.47
CA MET A 582 10.84 -29.62 -21.97
C MET A 582 11.39 -30.38 -20.78
N TRP A 583 10.52 -30.87 -19.89
CA TRP A 583 10.93 -31.77 -18.80
C TRP A 583 11.61 -33.05 -19.31
N LYS A 584 11.06 -33.70 -20.35
CA LYS A 584 11.71 -34.86 -21.00
C LYS A 584 13.09 -34.50 -21.57
N LYS A 585 13.23 -33.34 -22.23
CA LYS A 585 14.51 -32.88 -22.78
C LYS A 585 15.53 -32.54 -21.70
N ALA A 586 15.07 -32.09 -20.53
CA ALA A 586 15.94 -31.80 -19.40
C ALA A 586 16.36 -33.06 -18.64
N ASN A 587 15.77 -34.24 -18.92
CA ASN A 587 15.97 -35.50 -18.20
C ASN A 587 15.36 -35.53 -16.78
N GLY A 588 14.22 -34.86 -16.60
CA GLY A 588 13.43 -34.96 -15.38
C GLY A 588 14.03 -34.29 -14.13
N TYR A 589 13.41 -34.52 -12.96
CA TYR A 589 13.92 -34.08 -11.66
C TYR A 589 15.10 -34.95 -11.22
N HIS A 590 16.06 -34.34 -10.51
CA HIS A 590 17.16 -35.06 -9.87
C HIS A 590 17.13 -34.78 -8.37
N ASP A 591 17.14 -35.84 -7.55
CA ASP A 591 17.24 -35.71 -6.10
C ASP A 591 18.71 -35.65 -5.66
N TYR A 592 19.01 -34.77 -4.72
CA TYR A 592 20.35 -34.60 -4.16
C TYR A 592 20.30 -34.60 -2.63
N GLY A 593 20.93 -35.61 -2.01
CA GLY A 593 21.08 -35.70 -0.55
C GLY A 593 19.76 -35.83 0.22
N ILE A 594 19.87 -35.90 1.56
CA ILE A 594 18.75 -35.87 2.51
C ILE A 594 19.19 -35.03 3.73
N GLY A 595 18.27 -34.27 4.33
CA GLY A 595 18.57 -33.49 5.53
C GLY A 595 19.58 -32.37 5.25
N LYS A 596 20.74 -32.39 5.91
CA LYS A 596 21.77 -31.36 5.78
C LYS A 596 22.38 -31.22 4.38
N ASP A 597 22.41 -32.32 3.62
CA ASP A 597 23.00 -32.39 2.28
C ASP A 597 21.96 -32.19 1.17
N TYR A 598 20.71 -31.84 1.54
CA TYR A 598 19.61 -31.62 0.60
C TYR A 598 19.85 -30.38 -0.27
N ILE A 599 19.59 -30.53 -1.57
CA ILE A 599 19.55 -29.44 -2.55
C ILE A 599 18.21 -29.51 -3.29
N SER A 600 17.57 -28.35 -3.45
CA SER A 600 16.25 -28.23 -4.07
C SER A 600 16.23 -28.81 -5.50
N GLU A 601 15.47 -29.88 -5.68
CA GLU A 601 15.33 -30.62 -6.94
C GLU A 601 14.61 -29.82 -8.03
N ASP A 602 13.71 -28.92 -7.62
CA ASP A 602 13.00 -28.01 -8.51
C ASP A 602 13.92 -26.94 -9.09
N TRP A 603 14.80 -26.35 -8.28
CA TRP A 603 15.78 -25.37 -8.71
C TRP A 603 16.73 -25.94 -9.77
N ASP A 604 17.21 -27.17 -9.57
CA ASP A 604 18.01 -27.90 -10.56
C ASP A 604 17.29 -28.05 -11.91
N LEU A 605 16.02 -28.46 -11.88
CA LEU A 605 15.22 -28.62 -13.10
C LEU A 605 15.06 -27.30 -13.85
N TRP A 606 14.72 -26.20 -13.16
CA TRP A 606 14.53 -24.89 -13.78
C TRP A 606 15.81 -24.41 -14.45
N LEU A 607 16.96 -24.58 -13.81
CA LEU A 607 18.27 -24.24 -14.36
C LEU A 607 18.52 -25.00 -15.67
N ARG A 608 18.37 -26.33 -15.66
CA ARG A 608 18.60 -27.18 -16.85
C ARG A 608 17.65 -26.84 -17.99
N MET A 609 16.35 -26.67 -17.72
CA MET A 609 15.36 -26.31 -18.73
C MET A 609 15.67 -24.97 -19.40
N ILE A 610 15.99 -23.94 -18.60
CA ILE A 610 16.31 -22.61 -19.13
C ILE A 610 17.63 -22.64 -19.91
N ALA A 611 18.63 -23.40 -19.45
CA ALA A 611 19.90 -23.56 -20.14
C ALA A 611 19.75 -24.20 -21.53
N ILE A 612 18.84 -25.19 -21.69
CA ILE A 612 18.55 -25.78 -23.00
C ILE A 612 17.62 -24.92 -23.86
N GLY A 613 17.08 -23.81 -23.33
CA GLY A 613 16.37 -22.78 -24.09
C GLY A 613 14.89 -22.59 -23.77
N ALA A 614 14.40 -23.16 -22.67
CA ALA A 614 13.03 -22.91 -22.21
C ALA A 614 12.80 -21.43 -21.92
N ARG A 615 11.62 -20.92 -22.30
CA ARG A 615 11.16 -19.56 -22.00
C ARG A 615 10.39 -19.55 -20.69
N VAL A 616 10.79 -18.68 -19.77
CA VAL A 616 10.20 -18.56 -18.43
C VAL A 616 9.56 -17.18 -18.24
N ILE A 617 8.41 -17.15 -17.60
CA ILE A 617 7.78 -15.94 -17.07
C ILE A 617 7.18 -16.21 -15.70
N ASN A 618 7.25 -15.21 -14.83
CA ASN A 618 6.63 -15.23 -13.52
C ASN A 618 5.48 -14.22 -13.44
N ILE A 619 4.33 -14.69 -12.99
CA ILE A 619 3.18 -13.87 -12.62
C ILE A 619 3.50 -13.18 -11.29
N SER A 620 3.42 -11.85 -11.26
CA SER A 620 3.75 -11.07 -10.06
C SER A 620 2.72 -11.22 -8.93
N GLU A 621 1.47 -11.55 -9.28
CA GLU A 621 0.44 -11.90 -8.31
C GLU A 621 0.85 -13.15 -7.50
N PRO A 622 0.66 -13.18 -6.17
CA PRO A 622 1.00 -14.35 -5.36
C PRO A 622 -0.12 -15.39 -5.38
N LEU A 623 0.00 -16.36 -6.30
CA LEU A 623 -1.03 -17.37 -6.56
C LEU A 623 -0.69 -18.75 -5.97
N MET A 624 0.54 -18.94 -5.49
CA MET A 624 0.91 -20.08 -4.65
C MET A 624 0.67 -19.73 -3.18
N LEU A 625 0.05 -20.63 -2.43
CA LEU A 625 -0.12 -20.53 -0.98
C LEU A 625 0.80 -21.57 -0.32
N TYR A 626 1.90 -21.10 0.27
CA TYR A 626 2.94 -21.93 0.87
C TYR A 626 2.74 -22.06 2.38
N ARG A 627 2.69 -23.29 2.91
CA ARG A 627 2.46 -23.53 4.33
C ARG A 627 3.75 -23.47 5.13
N VAL A 628 3.78 -22.61 6.16
CA VAL A 628 4.90 -22.52 7.11
C VAL A 628 4.55 -23.20 8.43
N HIS A 629 5.28 -24.27 8.78
CA HIS A 629 5.09 -25.07 9.99
C HIS A 629 5.84 -24.49 11.21
N GLY A 630 5.27 -24.64 12.42
CA GLY A 630 5.62 -23.82 13.59
C GLY A 630 6.67 -24.38 14.53
N LYS A 631 7.12 -25.64 14.33
CA LYS A 631 8.15 -26.30 15.16
C LYS A 631 9.03 -27.31 14.41
N HIS A 632 8.79 -27.50 13.11
CA HIS A 632 9.62 -28.32 12.22
C HIS A 632 9.76 -27.59 10.89
N THR A 633 10.99 -27.52 10.42
CA THR A 633 11.43 -26.80 9.24
C THR A 633 11.04 -27.51 7.96
N SER A 634 10.62 -26.76 6.95
CA SER A 634 10.61 -27.26 5.56
C SER A 634 12.00 -27.80 5.20
N LEU A 635 12.08 -28.73 4.24
CA LEU A 635 13.35 -29.32 3.79
C LEU A 635 14.40 -28.25 3.42
N SER A 636 13.95 -27.08 2.96
CA SER A 636 14.76 -25.92 2.58
C SER A 636 15.11 -24.95 3.72
N ASN A 637 14.45 -25.01 4.89
CA ASN A 637 14.70 -24.13 6.04
C ASN A 637 15.21 -24.87 7.29
N HIS A 638 15.66 -26.12 7.16
CA HIS A 638 16.24 -26.85 8.29
C HIS A 638 17.53 -26.15 8.76
N PRO A 639 17.75 -25.92 10.07
CA PRO A 639 18.95 -25.22 10.57
C PRO A 639 20.27 -25.89 10.18
N GLU A 640 20.22 -27.18 9.83
CA GLU A 640 21.37 -27.94 9.31
C GLU A 640 21.44 -28.00 7.77
N SER A 641 20.43 -27.50 7.05
CA SER A 641 20.44 -27.48 5.58
C SER A 641 21.47 -26.49 5.03
N MET A 642 22.06 -26.84 3.89
CA MET A 642 23.00 -25.97 3.19
C MET A 642 22.35 -24.62 2.88
N ASN A 643 23.04 -23.50 3.18
CA ASN A 643 22.53 -22.18 2.86
C ASN A 643 22.36 -21.98 1.34
N LEU A 644 21.48 -21.06 0.93
CA LEU A 644 21.14 -20.85 -0.49
C LEU A 644 22.33 -20.49 -1.38
N LYS A 645 23.36 -19.80 -0.85
CA LYS A 645 24.55 -19.43 -1.63
C LYS A 645 25.41 -20.66 -1.93
N ASP A 646 25.53 -21.56 -0.98
CA ASP A 646 26.29 -22.78 -1.16
C ASP A 646 25.52 -23.81 -1.99
N GLN A 647 24.18 -23.87 -1.87
CA GLN A 647 23.34 -24.63 -2.81
C GLN A 647 23.52 -24.13 -4.25
N ALA A 648 23.51 -22.81 -4.47
CA ALA A 648 23.74 -22.22 -5.80
C ALA A 648 25.09 -22.64 -6.42
N LYS A 649 26.17 -22.60 -5.61
CA LYS A 649 27.50 -23.06 -6.07
C LYS A 649 27.50 -24.54 -6.43
N THR A 650 26.88 -25.37 -5.59
CA THR A 650 26.82 -26.81 -5.80
C THR A 650 26.01 -27.16 -7.04
N LEU A 651 24.84 -26.55 -7.23
CA LEU A 651 24.03 -26.69 -8.45
C LEU A 651 24.77 -26.24 -9.71
N ALA A 652 25.49 -25.12 -9.65
CA ALA A 652 26.31 -24.67 -10.77
C ALA A 652 27.43 -25.67 -11.10
N SER A 653 27.99 -26.34 -10.09
CA SER A 653 29.02 -27.36 -10.27
C SER A 653 28.47 -28.65 -10.89
N PHE A 654 27.30 -29.12 -10.46
CA PHE A 654 26.64 -30.30 -11.04
C PHE A 654 26.18 -30.08 -12.47
N ASN A 655 25.86 -28.84 -12.85
CA ASN A 655 25.31 -28.50 -14.16
C ASN A 655 26.29 -27.77 -15.09
N GLN A 656 27.60 -27.91 -14.91
CA GLN A 656 28.60 -27.20 -15.72
C GLN A 656 28.42 -27.44 -17.24
N GLU A 657 27.98 -28.63 -17.64
CA GLU A 657 27.70 -28.96 -19.05
C GLU A 657 26.54 -28.15 -19.64
N TYR A 658 25.58 -27.73 -18.82
CA TYR A 658 24.44 -26.90 -19.23
C TYR A 658 24.82 -25.41 -19.25
N LEU A 659 25.76 -24.98 -18.41
CA LEU A 659 26.12 -23.56 -18.19
C LEU A 659 27.16 -23.02 -19.19
N THR A 660 26.93 -23.25 -20.48
CA THR A 660 27.81 -22.75 -21.55
C THR A 660 27.54 -21.28 -21.90
N HIS A 661 28.54 -20.58 -22.46
CA HIS A 661 28.35 -19.21 -22.97
C HIS A 661 27.18 -19.11 -23.99
N GLN A 662 26.95 -20.15 -24.78
CA GLN A 662 25.82 -20.21 -25.71
C GLN A 662 24.47 -20.28 -24.99
N ALA A 663 24.38 -21.00 -23.87
CA ALA A 663 23.17 -21.10 -23.06
C ALA A 663 22.79 -19.73 -22.46
N TYR A 664 23.75 -18.99 -21.90
CA TYR A 664 23.52 -17.62 -21.41
C TYR A 664 23.03 -16.68 -22.51
N LYS A 665 23.69 -16.70 -23.68
CA LYS A 665 23.28 -15.89 -24.84
C LYS A 665 21.88 -16.25 -25.34
N ARG A 666 21.54 -17.55 -25.36
CA ARG A 666 20.22 -18.05 -25.76
C ARG A 666 19.13 -17.56 -24.80
N SER A 667 19.34 -17.73 -23.49
CA SER A 667 18.40 -17.25 -22.46
C SER A 667 18.14 -15.75 -22.59
N TRP A 668 19.19 -14.96 -22.79
CA TRP A 668 19.06 -13.51 -22.96
C TRP A 668 18.30 -13.12 -24.24
N ASN A 669 18.59 -13.78 -25.37
CA ASN A 669 17.87 -13.55 -26.62
C ASN A 669 16.39 -13.95 -26.52
N ASN A 670 16.09 -15.08 -25.88
CA ASN A 670 14.71 -15.56 -25.69
C ASN A 670 13.83 -14.57 -24.94
N ASN A 671 14.38 -13.80 -23.99
CA ASN A 671 13.67 -12.74 -23.28
C ASN A 671 13.41 -11.48 -24.15
N ARG A 672 14.05 -11.35 -25.31
CA ARG A 672 13.92 -10.20 -26.22
C ARG A 672 13.16 -10.52 -27.52
N THR A 673 13.02 -11.80 -27.86
CA THR A 673 12.30 -12.28 -29.03
C THR A 673 10.78 -12.17 -28.81
N SER A 674 10.06 -11.63 -29.79
CA SER A 674 8.60 -11.62 -29.79
C SER A 674 8.08 -12.91 -30.40
N TYR A 675 7.03 -13.49 -29.83
CA TYR A 675 6.38 -14.68 -30.37
C TYR A 675 4.95 -14.35 -30.73
N GLN A 676 4.55 -14.75 -31.92
CA GLN A 676 3.16 -14.68 -32.37
C GLN A 676 2.65 -16.10 -32.48
N VAL A 677 1.71 -16.46 -31.62
CA VAL A 677 1.08 -17.79 -31.66
C VAL A 677 -0.20 -17.70 -32.47
N ILE A 678 -0.25 -18.45 -33.56
CA ILE A 678 -1.46 -18.63 -34.36
C ILE A 678 -2.31 -19.70 -33.67
N ASP A 679 -3.61 -19.42 -33.52
CA ASP A 679 -4.59 -20.26 -32.82
C ASP A 679 -4.26 -20.52 -31.34
N GLY A 680 -3.58 -19.57 -30.68
CA GLY A 680 -3.12 -19.72 -29.29
C GLY A 680 -4.20 -20.08 -28.27
N ASN A 681 -5.47 -19.71 -28.51
CA ASN A 681 -6.56 -20.00 -27.58
C ASN A 681 -7.23 -21.37 -27.78
N ILE A 682 -6.91 -22.11 -28.85
CA ILE A 682 -7.69 -23.28 -29.29
C ILE A 682 -7.86 -24.36 -28.20
N ASN A 683 -6.82 -24.63 -27.41
CA ASN A 683 -6.87 -25.64 -26.36
C ASN A 683 -7.50 -25.11 -25.07
N LEU A 684 -7.53 -23.79 -24.89
CA LEU A 684 -8.12 -23.15 -23.72
C LEU A 684 -9.64 -23.07 -23.90
N THR A 685 -10.14 -22.58 -25.04
CA THR A 685 -11.57 -22.36 -25.27
C THR A 685 -12.35 -23.65 -25.46
N ASN A 686 -11.77 -24.65 -26.15
CA ASN A 686 -12.40 -25.96 -26.32
C ASN A 686 -12.77 -26.64 -24.99
N SER A 687 -11.96 -26.43 -23.94
CA SER A 687 -12.21 -27.01 -22.62
C SER A 687 -13.50 -26.52 -21.96
N TYR A 688 -13.85 -25.24 -22.15
CA TYR A 688 -15.04 -24.64 -21.56
C TYR A 688 -16.29 -24.92 -22.40
N LEU A 689 -16.17 -24.84 -23.73
CA LEU A 689 -17.31 -25.04 -24.64
C LEU A 689 -17.93 -26.45 -24.54
N GLU A 690 -17.14 -27.46 -24.18
CA GLU A 690 -17.65 -28.83 -23.98
C GLU A 690 -18.39 -29.03 -22.66
N GLN A 691 -18.16 -28.16 -21.66
CA GLN A 691 -18.88 -28.15 -20.38
C GLN A 691 -20.19 -27.38 -20.45
N ILE A 692 -20.30 -26.40 -21.35
CA ILE A 692 -21.53 -25.65 -21.64
C ILE A 692 -22.45 -26.51 -22.52
N LYS A 693 -22.91 -27.66 -22.01
CA LYS A 693 -23.95 -28.47 -22.67
C LYS A 693 -25.36 -28.01 -22.30
N GLU A 694 -25.52 -27.25 -21.21
CA GLU A 694 -26.76 -26.55 -20.87
C GLU A 694 -26.44 -25.14 -20.34
N LYS A 695 -26.94 -24.10 -21.02
CA LYS A 695 -26.77 -22.70 -20.60
C LYS A 695 -27.76 -22.41 -19.47
N THR A 696 -27.40 -22.70 -18.22
CA THR A 696 -28.34 -22.64 -17.09
C THR A 696 -28.43 -21.26 -16.42
N LYS A 697 -27.40 -20.41 -16.54
CA LYS A 697 -27.32 -19.07 -15.91
C LYS A 697 -26.84 -18.00 -16.88
N LEU A 698 -27.30 -16.76 -16.68
CA LEU A 698 -26.83 -15.58 -17.40
C LEU A 698 -25.49 -15.11 -16.83
N LYS A 699 -24.53 -14.81 -17.72
CA LYS A 699 -23.15 -14.48 -17.33
C LYS A 699 -22.87 -12.99 -17.46
N ILE A 700 -22.48 -12.35 -16.36
CA ILE A 700 -22.22 -10.91 -16.28
C ILE A 700 -20.76 -10.68 -15.89
N LEU A 701 -20.03 -9.99 -16.76
CA LEU A 701 -18.68 -9.52 -16.49
C LEU A 701 -18.73 -8.10 -15.91
N PHE A 702 -18.30 -7.94 -14.66
CA PHE A 702 -18.05 -6.65 -14.03
C PHE A 702 -16.69 -6.11 -14.50
N ALA A 703 -16.73 -5.09 -15.34
CA ALA A 703 -15.58 -4.41 -15.91
C ALA A 703 -15.26 -3.15 -15.09
N LEU A 704 -14.39 -3.31 -14.09
CA LEU A 704 -14.08 -2.29 -13.09
C LEU A 704 -12.68 -1.70 -13.31
N PRO A 705 -12.40 -0.45 -12.89
CA PRO A 705 -11.04 0.04 -12.81
C PRO A 705 -10.27 -0.68 -11.69
N PHE A 706 -10.91 -0.87 -10.53
CA PHE A 706 -10.33 -1.42 -9.31
C PHE A 706 -11.44 -1.91 -8.36
N VAL A 707 -11.05 -2.58 -7.26
CA VAL A 707 -11.94 -2.96 -6.15
C VAL A 707 -11.35 -2.43 -4.82
N ILE A 708 -11.78 -1.25 -4.39
CA ILE A 708 -11.23 -0.55 -3.20
C ILE A 708 -12.29 -0.37 -2.13
N THR A 709 -11.87 -0.06 -0.90
CA THR A 709 -12.81 0.24 0.17
C THR A 709 -13.45 1.63 -0.05
N GLY A 710 -14.75 1.66 -0.30
CA GLY A 710 -15.51 2.89 -0.49
C GLY A 710 -16.99 2.64 -0.75
N GLY A 711 -17.77 3.73 -0.84
CA GLY A 711 -19.22 3.63 -0.99
C GLY A 711 -19.66 2.97 -2.30
N ALA A 712 -19.18 3.49 -3.45
CA ALA A 712 -19.53 2.93 -4.76
C ALA A 712 -19.19 1.43 -4.87
N ASP A 713 -18.00 1.02 -4.40
CA ASP A 713 -17.59 -0.40 -4.42
C ASP A 713 -18.45 -1.26 -3.48
N THR A 714 -18.89 -0.72 -2.33
CA THR A 714 -19.81 -1.42 -1.42
C THR A 714 -21.15 -1.70 -2.10
N ILE A 715 -21.69 -0.74 -2.87
CA ILE A 715 -22.91 -0.94 -3.67
C ILE A 715 -22.66 -2.00 -4.76
N LEU A 716 -21.55 -1.94 -5.49
CA LEU A 716 -21.22 -2.92 -6.52
C LEU A 716 -21.09 -4.33 -5.96
N LEU A 717 -20.46 -4.48 -4.80
CA LEU A 717 -20.33 -5.75 -4.09
C LEU A 717 -21.70 -6.31 -3.70
N GLN A 718 -22.61 -5.45 -3.23
CA GLN A 718 -23.98 -5.84 -2.88
C GLN A 718 -24.78 -6.28 -4.12
N ILE A 719 -24.67 -5.53 -5.23
CA ILE A 719 -25.28 -5.89 -6.52
C ILE A 719 -24.75 -7.26 -6.99
N ALA A 720 -23.43 -7.44 -7.00
CA ALA A 720 -22.80 -8.70 -7.40
C ALA A 720 -23.28 -9.87 -6.54
N LYS A 721 -23.36 -9.69 -5.21
CA LYS A 721 -23.85 -10.71 -4.28
C LYS A 721 -25.30 -11.09 -4.60
N TYR A 722 -26.18 -10.10 -4.76
CA TYR A 722 -27.60 -10.37 -5.00
C TYR A 722 -27.86 -11.03 -6.35
N LEU A 723 -27.16 -10.59 -7.40
CA LEU A 723 -27.27 -11.23 -8.71
C LEU A 723 -26.83 -12.70 -8.64
N ASN A 724 -25.71 -12.98 -7.96
CA ASN A 724 -25.23 -14.35 -7.78
C ASN A 724 -26.24 -15.23 -7.01
N GLU A 725 -26.84 -14.70 -5.95
CA GLU A 725 -27.89 -15.37 -5.16
C GLU A 725 -29.18 -15.62 -5.98
N ASN A 726 -29.41 -14.83 -7.05
CA ASN A 726 -30.59 -14.92 -7.92
C ASN A 726 -30.29 -15.56 -9.29
N GLY A 727 -29.26 -16.41 -9.37
CA GLY A 727 -29.05 -17.27 -10.54
C GLY A 727 -28.28 -16.64 -11.70
N PHE A 728 -27.62 -15.50 -11.48
CA PHE A 728 -26.61 -14.98 -12.40
C PHE A 728 -25.23 -15.54 -12.04
N ASP A 729 -24.37 -15.64 -13.04
CA ASP A 729 -22.97 -16.03 -12.87
C ASP A 729 -22.11 -14.77 -13.07
N ILE A 730 -21.30 -14.45 -12.07
CA ILE A 730 -20.63 -13.15 -11.95
C ILE A 730 -19.12 -13.34 -12.04
N SER A 731 -18.47 -12.51 -12.84
CA SER A 731 -17.02 -12.40 -12.86
C SER A 731 -16.55 -10.96 -12.81
N VAL A 732 -15.30 -10.75 -12.39
CA VAL A 732 -14.74 -9.42 -12.17
C VAL A 732 -13.40 -9.29 -12.88
N ILE A 733 -13.24 -8.26 -13.69
CA ILE A 733 -11.96 -7.89 -14.29
C ILE A 733 -11.63 -6.44 -13.91
N THR A 734 -10.41 -6.23 -13.39
CA THR A 734 -9.91 -4.88 -13.01
C THR A 734 -8.69 -4.47 -13.82
N THR A 735 -8.58 -3.19 -14.16
CA THR A 735 -7.57 -2.67 -15.10
C THR A 735 -6.62 -1.61 -14.54
N ILE A 736 -6.74 -1.20 -13.28
CA ILE A 736 -5.91 -0.15 -12.66
C ILE A 736 -5.30 -0.66 -11.35
N LYS A 737 -4.00 -0.41 -11.18
CA LYS A 737 -3.30 -0.61 -9.90
C LYS A 737 -3.66 0.51 -8.93
N THR A 738 -4.19 0.16 -7.77
CA THR A 738 -4.49 1.10 -6.68
C THR A 738 -3.44 1.02 -5.57
N ASP A 739 -3.31 2.14 -4.85
CA ASP A 739 -2.46 2.25 -3.66
C ASP A 739 -3.13 1.52 -2.48
N THR A 740 -2.33 0.82 -1.67
CA THR A 740 -2.81 0.03 -0.53
C THR A 740 -3.56 0.87 0.50
N LYS A 741 -3.35 2.19 0.55
CA LYS A 741 -4.07 3.11 1.45
C LYS A 741 -5.58 3.20 1.20
N PHE A 742 -6.06 2.77 0.02
CA PHE A 742 -7.49 2.80 -0.31
C PHE A 742 -8.22 1.50 0.10
N GLY A 743 -7.52 0.53 0.69
CA GLY A 743 -8.05 -0.80 0.99
C GLY A 743 -8.26 -1.66 -0.27
N ASP A 744 -8.41 -2.97 -0.07
CA ASP A 744 -8.60 -3.97 -1.13
C ASP A 744 -9.81 -4.86 -0.78
N ASN A 745 -10.86 -4.79 -1.61
CA ASN A 745 -12.09 -5.55 -1.39
C ASN A 745 -12.09 -6.93 -2.11
N THR A 746 -10.98 -7.38 -2.70
CA THR A 746 -10.91 -8.67 -3.40
C THR A 746 -11.41 -9.84 -2.56
N ILE A 747 -11.03 -9.93 -1.28
CA ILE A 747 -11.49 -11.00 -0.37
C ILE A 747 -13.01 -11.01 -0.21
N ARG A 748 -13.67 -9.85 -0.29
CA ARG A 748 -15.13 -9.76 -0.20
C ARG A 748 -15.79 -10.24 -1.49
N TYR A 749 -15.19 -9.93 -2.65
CA TYR A 749 -15.63 -10.47 -3.94
C TYR A 749 -15.36 -11.98 -4.04
N GLU A 750 -14.27 -12.50 -3.48
CA GLU A 750 -13.94 -13.94 -3.44
C GLU A 750 -15.01 -14.77 -2.72
N LYS A 751 -15.84 -14.16 -1.86
CA LYS A 751 -17.00 -14.82 -1.24
C LYS A 751 -18.20 -14.96 -2.19
N ILE A 752 -18.21 -14.21 -3.29
CA ILE A 752 -19.28 -14.19 -4.29
C ILE A 752 -18.86 -15.04 -5.49
N THR A 753 -17.65 -14.83 -6.00
CA THR A 753 -17.10 -15.49 -7.19
C THR A 753 -15.60 -15.70 -7.06
N GLN A 754 -15.09 -16.81 -7.61
CA GLN A 754 -13.65 -17.06 -7.73
C GLN A 754 -13.05 -16.50 -9.04
N GLU A 755 -13.90 -16.07 -9.98
CA GLU A 755 -13.48 -15.53 -11.28
C GLU A 755 -13.12 -14.04 -11.20
N ILE A 756 -12.03 -13.74 -10.49
CA ILE A 756 -11.52 -12.38 -10.29
C ILE A 756 -10.14 -12.25 -10.93
N TYR A 757 -10.01 -11.33 -11.90
CA TYR A 757 -8.77 -11.13 -12.65
C TYR A 757 -8.31 -9.67 -12.59
N HIS A 758 -7.24 -9.45 -11.84
CA HIS A 758 -6.52 -8.18 -11.83
C HIS A 758 -5.50 -8.16 -12.97
N LEU A 759 -5.87 -7.62 -14.14
CA LEU A 759 -5.02 -7.68 -15.34
C LEU A 759 -3.61 -7.12 -15.09
N TYR A 760 -3.51 -6.04 -14.31
CA TYR A 760 -2.24 -5.40 -13.97
C TYR A 760 -1.32 -6.23 -13.05
N LYS A 761 -1.84 -7.26 -12.34
CA LYS A 761 -1.03 -8.14 -11.47
C LYS A 761 -0.44 -9.33 -12.24
N PHE A 762 -1.03 -9.71 -13.39
CA PHE A 762 -0.55 -10.86 -14.17
C PHE A 762 -0.04 -10.53 -15.59
N LEU A 763 -0.42 -9.38 -16.17
CA LEU A 763 0.02 -8.95 -17.50
C LEU A 763 0.65 -7.56 -17.47
N GLU A 764 1.87 -7.48 -18.02
CA GLU A 764 2.68 -6.26 -18.03
C GLU A 764 2.24 -5.21 -19.06
N SER A 765 1.49 -5.59 -20.11
CA SER A 765 1.09 -4.67 -21.19
C SER A 765 -0.39 -4.75 -21.57
N GLN A 766 -0.92 -3.61 -21.99
CA GLN A 766 -2.32 -3.47 -22.43
C GLN A 766 -2.65 -4.27 -23.69
N GLU A 767 -1.68 -4.60 -24.56
CA GLU A 767 -1.92 -5.49 -25.69
C GLU A 767 -2.33 -6.88 -25.19
N LYS A 768 -1.60 -7.41 -24.20
CA LYS A 768 -1.92 -8.72 -23.62
C LYS A 768 -3.25 -8.71 -22.86
N TRP A 769 -3.64 -7.57 -22.30
CA TRP A 769 -4.94 -7.41 -21.62
C TRP A 769 -6.09 -7.68 -22.58
N LYS A 770 -6.01 -7.14 -23.80
CA LYS A 770 -7.01 -7.37 -24.84
C LYS A 770 -7.08 -8.85 -25.20
N ASP A 771 -5.94 -9.50 -25.45
CA ASP A 771 -5.89 -10.93 -25.79
C ASP A 771 -6.55 -11.79 -24.71
N TYR A 772 -6.29 -11.48 -23.43
CA TYR A 772 -6.91 -12.21 -22.32
C TYR A 772 -8.41 -11.95 -22.19
N ILE A 773 -8.86 -10.69 -22.31
CA ILE A 773 -10.28 -10.36 -22.28
C ILE A 773 -10.99 -11.11 -23.42
N TYR A 774 -10.42 -11.15 -24.61
CA TYR A 774 -11.00 -11.84 -25.76
C TYR A 774 -11.14 -13.34 -25.52
N TYR A 775 -10.05 -13.98 -25.06
CA TYR A 775 -10.08 -15.38 -24.61
C TYR A 775 -11.17 -15.61 -23.56
N TYR A 776 -11.29 -14.70 -22.60
CA TYR A 776 -12.23 -14.81 -21.50
C TYR A 776 -13.68 -14.67 -21.98
N LEU A 777 -13.98 -13.68 -22.82
CA LEU A 777 -15.30 -13.47 -23.42
C LEU A 777 -15.72 -14.69 -24.26
N GLU A 778 -14.81 -15.23 -25.06
CA GLU A 778 -15.04 -16.41 -25.89
C GLU A 778 -15.28 -17.67 -25.06
N SER A 779 -14.40 -17.95 -24.10
CA SER A 779 -14.47 -19.16 -23.25
C SER A 779 -15.71 -19.18 -22.36
N ARG A 780 -16.15 -18.02 -21.84
CA ARG A 780 -17.31 -17.96 -20.95
C ARG A 780 -18.62 -17.79 -21.69
N GLN A 781 -18.60 -17.29 -22.93
CA GLN A 781 -19.80 -16.82 -23.64
C GLN A 781 -20.56 -15.78 -22.80
N ILE A 782 -19.85 -14.71 -22.38
CA ILE A 782 -20.42 -13.63 -21.58
C ILE A 782 -21.65 -13.03 -22.28
N ASP A 783 -22.73 -12.82 -21.54
CA ASP A 783 -23.97 -12.26 -22.06
C ASP A 783 -23.97 -10.73 -21.93
N ILE A 784 -23.47 -10.23 -20.79
CA ILE A 784 -23.48 -8.81 -20.44
C ILE A 784 -22.09 -8.39 -19.94
N ILE A 785 -21.56 -7.29 -20.48
CA ILE A 785 -20.45 -6.57 -19.86
C ILE A 785 -21.04 -5.38 -19.13
N PHE A 786 -20.89 -5.38 -17.80
CA PHE A 786 -21.30 -4.31 -16.92
C PHE A 786 -20.08 -3.43 -16.59
N ILE A 787 -19.96 -2.32 -17.31
CA ILE A 787 -18.88 -1.35 -17.17
C ILE A 787 -19.19 -0.42 -16.00
N VAL A 788 -18.17 -0.14 -15.20
CA VAL A 788 -18.28 0.83 -14.13
C VAL A 788 -17.01 1.66 -14.08
N GLY A 789 -16.93 2.70 -14.91
CA GLY A 789 -15.81 3.64 -14.90
C GLY A 789 -14.47 3.10 -15.41
N SER A 790 -14.42 1.89 -15.97
CA SER A 790 -13.19 1.32 -16.53
C SER A 790 -12.85 1.92 -17.90
N VAL A 791 -11.94 2.90 -17.93
CA VAL A 791 -11.47 3.59 -19.15
C VAL A 791 -11.04 2.60 -20.24
N TYR A 792 -10.28 1.58 -19.85
CA TYR A 792 -9.75 0.59 -20.79
C TYR A 792 -10.86 -0.20 -21.49
N PHE A 793 -11.90 -0.61 -20.75
CA PHE A 793 -13.04 -1.31 -21.36
C PHE A 793 -13.79 -0.42 -22.36
N TYR A 794 -13.99 0.88 -22.07
CA TYR A 794 -14.57 1.81 -23.04
C TYR A 794 -13.75 1.88 -24.34
N GLU A 795 -12.42 1.89 -24.24
CA GLU A 795 -11.53 2.01 -25.40
C GLU A 795 -11.57 0.80 -26.33
N ILE A 796 -11.82 -0.39 -25.80
CA ILE A 796 -11.90 -1.64 -26.58
C ILE A 796 -13.33 -2.01 -27.01
N LEU A 797 -14.36 -1.25 -26.59
CA LEU A 797 -15.75 -1.49 -26.98
C LEU A 797 -15.97 -1.63 -28.50
N PRO A 798 -15.37 -0.79 -29.38
CA PRO A 798 -15.54 -0.94 -30.82
C PRO A 798 -15.10 -2.31 -31.33
N ASP A 799 -14.01 -2.84 -30.78
CA ASP A 799 -13.48 -4.13 -31.16
C ASP A 799 -14.34 -5.27 -30.57
N ILE A 800 -14.77 -5.15 -29.30
CA ILE A 800 -15.68 -6.11 -28.66
C ILE A 800 -16.99 -6.22 -29.43
N LYS A 801 -17.63 -5.10 -29.79
CA LYS A 801 -18.90 -5.13 -30.54
C LYS A 801 -18.76 -5.69 -31.95
N LYS A 802 -17.57 -5.54 -32.55
CA LYS A 802 -17.28 -6.12 -33.86
C LYS A 802 -17.15 -7.64 -33.78
N ASP A 803 -16.40 -8.15 -32.81
CA ASP A 803 -16.03 -9.57 -32.74
C ASP A 803 -17.06 -10.39 -31.92
N PHE A 804 -17.79 -9.73 -31.00
CA PHE A 804 -18.81 -10.32 -30.13
C PHE A 804 -20.11 -9.48 -30.16
N PRO A 805 -20.80 -9.36 -31.31
CA PRO A 805 -21.92 -8.43 -31.50
C PRO A 805 -23.15 -8.70 -30.60
N ASN A 806 -23.29 -9.93 -30.10
CA ASN A 806 -24.41 -10.33 -29.26
C ASN A 806 -24.27 -9.91 -27.79
N ILE A 807 -23.06 -9.54 -27.34
CA ILE A 807 -22.83 -9.12 -25.96
C ILE A 807 -23.50 -7.78 -25.70
N LYS A 808 -24.30 -7.70 -24.64
CA LYS A 808 -24.94 -6.46 -24.21
C LYS A 808 -23.99 -5.65 -23.34
N ILE A 809 -23.91 -4.35 -23.60
CA ILE A 809 -23.06 -3.41 -22.87
C ILE A 809 -23.94 -2.55 -21.99
N VAL A 810 -23.76 -2.70 -20.69
CA VAL A 810 -24.43 -1.89 -19.68
C VAL A 810 -23.38 -1.06 -18.95
N ASP A 811 -23.66 0.21 -18.72
CA ASP A 811 -22.72 1.09 -18.02
C ASP A 811 -23.38 1.76 -16.81
N GLN A 812 -22.67 1.80 -15.68
CA GLN A 812 -23.09 2.44 -14.44
C GLN A 812 -22.44 3.82 -14.27
N LEU A 813 -23.28 4.85 -14.15
CA LEU A 813 -22.83 6.23 -13.91
C LEU A 813 -23.24 6.68 -12.50
N PHE A 814 -22.24 6.84 -11.62
CA PHE A 814 -22.44 7.20 -10.20
C PHE A 814 -22.56 8.70 -9.93
N ASN A 815 -21.98 9.55 -10.77
CA ASN A 815 -21.99 11.00 -10.60
C ASN A 815 -21.81 11.73 -11.95
N GLU A 816 -21.98 13.04 -11.92
CA GLU A 816 -21.94 13.95 -13.06
C GLU A 816 -20.51 14.29 -13.56
N TYR A 817 -19.47 13.83 -12.85
CA TYR A 817 -18.06 14.15 -13.12
C TYR A 817 -17.25 12.92 -13.60
N GLY A 818 -16.21 13.17 -14.40
CA GLY A 818 -15.28 12.12 -14.84
C GLY A 818 -15.83 11.19 -15.93
N HIS A 819 -16.47 10.07 -15.55
CA HIS A 819 -16.69 8.93 -16.45
C HIS A 819 -17.74 9.15 -17.54
N ILE A 820 -18.65 10.13 -17.38
CA ILE A 820 -19.63 10.50 -18.42
C ILE A 820 -18.92 10.81 -19.75
N ILE A 821 -17.77 11.49 -19.74
CA ILE A 821 -17.05 11.85 -20.97
C ILE A 821 -16.60 10.59 -21.72
N ASN A 822 -16.06 9.59 -21.01
CA ASN A 822 -15.62 8.33 -21.61
C ASN A 822 -16.80 7.53 -22.14
N ASN A 823 -17.87 7.43 -21.35
CA ASN A 823 -19.12 6.82 -21.74
C ASN A 823 -19.71 7.46 -23.02
N ARG A 824 -19.78 8.79 -23.08
CA ARG A 824 -20.33 9.52 -24.24
C ARG A 824 -19.54 9.33 -25.53
N LYS A 825 -18.22 9.14 -25.43
CA LYS A 825 -17.38 8.84 -26.60
C LYS A 825 -17.79 7.55 -27.33
N TYR A 826 -18.43 6.61 -26.63
CA TYR A 826 -18.84 5.31 -27.15
C TYR A 826 -20.33 5.03 -26.96
N ALA A 827 -21.16 6.07 -26.80
CA ALA A 827 -22.59 5.94 -26.48
C ALA A 827 -23.38 5.05 -27.47
N GLU A 828 -23.02 5.08 -28.75
CA GLU A 828 -23.67 4.25 -29.78
C GLU A 828 -23.50 2.74 -29.51
N LEU A 829 -22.41 2.35 -28.86
CA LEU A 829 -22.05 0.97 -28.55
C LEU A 829 -22.59 0.50 -27.19
N ILE A 830 -23.18 1.41 -26.40
CA ILE A 830 -23.74 1.12 -25.08
C ILE A 830 -25.24 0.87 -25.24
N ASP A 831 -25.71 -0.29 -24.77
CA ASP A 831 -27.10 -0.73 -24.88
C ASP A 831 -27.97 -0.12 -23.77
N MET A 832 -27.42 0.06 -22.57
CA MET A 832 -28.13 0.64 -21.43
C MET A 832 -27.18 1.43 -20.50
N ASN A 833 -27.62 2.61 -20.07
CA ASN A 833 -26.96 3.38 -19.01
C ASN A 833 -27.81 3.31 -17.75
N ILE A 834 -27.25 2.75 -16.68
CA ILE A 834 -27.84 2.77 -15.35
C ILE A 834 -27.28 3.97 -14.59
N LEU A 835 -28.16 4.80 -14.06
CA LEU A 835 -27.85 6.12 -13.55
C LEU A 835 -28.20 6.19 -12.06
N ALA A 836 -27.26 6.66 -11.26
CA ALA A 836 -27.49 6.78 -9.82
C ALA A 836 -28.55 7.84 -9.46
N SER A 837 -28.73 8.87 -10.30
CA SER A 837 -29.63 9.98 -10.00
C SER A 837 -30.32 10.55 -11.24
N GLN A 838 -31.44 11.24 -11.00
CA GLN A 838 -32.20 11.96 -12.03
C GLN A 838 -31.37 13.06 -12.69
N VAL A 839 -30.48 13.71 -11.94
CA VAL A 839 -29.58 14.75 -12.46
C VAL A 839 -28.69 14.21 -13.58
N ILE A 840 -28.15 13.00 -13.41
CA ILE A 840 -27.35 12.36 -14.47
C ILE A 840 -28.22 12.07 -15.69
N GLN A 841 -29.47 11.63 -15.48
CA GLN A 841 -30.41 11.38 -16.58
C GLN A 841 -30.71 12.66 -17.35
N GLU A 842 -31.00 13.76 -16.67
CA GLU A 842 -31.24 15.06 -17.30
C GLU A 842 -30.02 15.52 -18.11
N ILE A 843 -28.81 15.34 -17.60
CA ILE A 843 -27.58 15.62 -18.36
C ILE A 843 -27.51 14.77 -19.62
N LEU A 844 -27.78 13.46 -19.54
CA LEU A 844 -27.73 12.58 -20.72
C LEU A 844 -28.81 12.92 -21.76
N LEU A 845 -30.05 13.17 -21.31
CA LEU A 845 -31.18 13.46 -22.20
C LEU A 845 -31.07 14.87 -22.82
N GLN A 846 -30.77 15.89 -22.01
CA GLN A 846 -30.82 17.29 -22.45
C GLN A 846 -29.51 17.73 -23.11
N LYS A 847 -28.37 17.46 -22.48
CA LYS A 847 -27.06 17.92 -22.97
C LYS A 847 -26.51 17.00 -24.06
N TYR A 848 -26.67 15.69 -23.91
CA TYR A 848 -26.10 14.70 -24.84
C TYR A 848 -27.13 14.05 -25.77
N GLN A 849 -28.41 14.43 -25.68
CA GLN A 849 -29.49 13.94 -26.55
C GLN A 849 -29.60 12.41 -26.59
N GLU A 850 -29.28 11.75 -25.48
CA GLU A 850 -29.41 10.29 -25.36
C GLU A 850 -30.88 9.86 -25.36
N SER A 851 -31.15 8.64 -25.79
CA SER A 851 -32.50 8.08 -25.74
C SER A 851 -32.93 7.72 -24.32
N GLU A 852 -34.16 8.09 -23.95
CA GLU A 852 -34.80 7.62 -22.72
C GLU A 852 -34.92 6.08 -22.67
N LYS A 853 -34.96 5.41 -23.83
CA LYS A 853 -34.94 3.94 -23.90
C LYS A 853 -33.61 3.33 -23.45
N LYS A 854 -32.51 4.09 -23.54
CA LYS A 854 -31.14 3.69 -23.15
C LYS A 854 -30.73 4.20 -21.77
N THR A 855 -31.64 4.77 -20.99
CA THR A 855 -31.33 5.30 -19.65
C THR A 855 -32.31 4.77 -18.62
N ARG A 856 -31.80 4.33 -17.47
CA ARG A 856 -32.62 3.93 -16.32
C ARG A 856 -32.01 4.49 -15.05
N VAL A 857 -32.80 5.23 -14.29
CA VAL A 857 -32.39 5.71 -12.97
C VAL A 857 -32.72 4.62 -11.96
N ILE A 858 -31.69 4.14 -11.26
CA ILE A 858 -31.86 3.27 -10.09
C ILE A 858 -31.30 4.03 -8.90
N VAL A 859 -32.21 4.43 -8.01
CA VAL A 859 -31.81 4.99 -6.71
C VAL A 859 -31.17 3.86 -5.90
N HIS A 860 -29.97 4.10 -5.40
CA HIS A 860 -29.29 3.12 -4.57
C HIS A 860 -29.99 2.92 -3.23
N GLY A 861 -29.71 1.80 -2.56
CA GLY A 861 -30.33 1.45 -1.30
C GLY A 861 -29.42 0.70 -0.35
N VAL A 862 -29.87 0.56 0.90
CA VAL A 862 -29.23 -0.19 1.98
C VAL A 862 -30.21 -1.21 2.57
N ASP A 863 -29.75 -2.22 3.32
CA ASP A 863 -30.65 -3.19 3.94
C ASP A 863 -31.38 -2.55 5.14
N THR A 864 -32.58 -2.04 4.88
CA THR A 864 -33.39 -1.34 5.88
C THR A 864 -34.00 -2.30 6.91
N LYS A 865 -34.06 -3.60 6.59
CA LYS A 865 -34.80 -4.61 7.37
C LYS A 865 -33.90 -5.32 8.37
N ARG A 866 -32.63 -5.56 8.04
CA ARG A 866 -31.68 -6.29 8.90
C ARG A 866 -30.54 -5.40 9.40
N GLU A 867 -29.72 -4.85 8.50
CA GLU A 867 -28.51 -4.11 8.88
C GLU A 867 -28.82 -2.73 9.48
N PHE A 868 -29.68 -1.96 8.82
CA PHE A 868 -30.11 -0.63 9.26
C PHE A 868 -31.53 -0.69 9.82
N ASN A 869 -31.77 -1.66 10.70
CA ASN A 869 -33.00 -1.74 11.48
C ASN A 869 -32.76 -1.15 12.87
N PRO A 870 -33.50 -0.10 13.28
CA PRO A 870 -33.35 0.54 14.58
C PRO A 870 -33.46 -0.40 15.79
N ILE A 871 -34.11 -1.56 15.67
CA ILE A 871 -34.29 -2.56 16.74
C ILE A 871 -33.04 -3.43 16.92
N ASN A 872 -32.26 -3.64 15.86
CA ASN A 872 -31.14 -4.58 15.84
C ASN A 872 -29.80 -3.94 16.25
N ILE A 873 -29.79 -2.65 16.56
CA ILE A 873 -28.55 -1.90 16.83
C ILE A 873 -28.42 -1.70 18.33
N ASP A 874 -27.39 -2.30 18.90
CA ASP A 874 -26.97 -2.03 20.28
C ASP A 874 -26.18 -0.71 20.34
N GLN A 875 -26.63 0.19 21.21
CA GLN A 875 -26.05 1.52 21.44
C GLN A 875 -25.43 1.66 22.83
N GLN A 876 -25.46 0.62 23.66
CA GLN A 876 -25.18 0.72 25.09
C GLN A 876 -23.73 1.17 25.37
N LEU A 877 -22.78 0.70 24.57
CA LEU A 877 -21.36 1.08 24.68
C LEU A 877 -21.08 2.55 24.32
N ILE A 878 -22.01 3.24 23.63
CA ILE A 878 -21.82 4.63 23.19
C ILE A 878 -22.57 5.63 24.08
N LEU A 879 -23.66 5.19 24.72
CA LEU A 879 -24.44 6.04 25.62
C LEU A 879 -23.60 6.58 26.80
N ASP A 880 -22.59 5.84 27.24
CA ASP A 880 -21.69 6.26 28.32
C ASP A 880 -20.69 7.36 27.89
N ILE A 881 -20.52 7.58 26.58
CA ILE A 881 -19.56 8.52 26.00
C ILE A 881 -20.20 9.88 25.71
N ILE A 882 -21.52 9.90 25.46
CA ILE A 882 -22.25 11.11 25.06
C ILE A 882 -23.03 11.67 26.25
N PRO A 883 -23.02 13.00 26.49
CA PRO A 883 -23.77 13.58 27.61
C PRO A 883 -25.28 13.32 27.53
N GLU A 884 -25.87 12.91 28.65
CA GLU A 884 -27.29 12.55 28.73
C GLU A 884 -28.22 13.75 28.43
N GLY A 885 -29.33 13.50 27.74
CA GLY A 885 -30.38 14.48 27.47
C GLY A 885 -30.04 15.55 26.43
N LYS A 886 -28.93 15.42 25.70
CA LYS A 886 -28.54 16.33 24.61
C LYS A 886 -29.19 15.97 23.27
N PHE A 887 -29.40 16.98 22.44
CA PHE A 887 -29.80 16.84 21.03
C PHE A 887 -28.56 16.63 20.16
N ILE A 888 -28.45 15.46 19.53
CA ILE A 888 -27.21 15.02 18.86
C ILE A 888 -27.21 15.34 17.37
N VAL A 889 -26.26 16.17 16.94
CA VAL A 889 -26.04 16.51 15.53
C VAL A 889 -24.77 15.85 15.04
N SER A 890 -24.84 15.08 13.97
CA SER A 890 -23.69 14.26 13.53
C SER A 890 -23.21 14.58 12.12
N TYR A 891 -21.89 14.48 11.93
CA TYR A 891 -21.23 14.41 10.64
C TYR A 891 -20.49 13.08 10.53
N MET A 892 -20.64 12.38 9.42
CA MET A 892 -19.95 11.11 9.19
C MET A 892 -19.49 11.03 7.73
N GLY A 893 -18.18 10.93 7.51
CA GLY A 893 -17.63 10.91 6.16
C GLY A 893 -16.11 10.96 6.11
N ARG A 894 -15.55 10.87 4.91
CA ARG A 894 -14.11 11.06 4.70
C ARG A 894 -13.74 12.52 4.96
N PHE A 895 -12.64 12.77 5.69
CA PHE A 895 -12.17 14.14 5.95
C PHE A 895 -11.32 14.62 4.78
N SER A 896 -11.98 15.20 3.80
CA SER A 896 -11.40 15.70 2.57
C SER A 896 -12.13 16.96 2.09
N GLU A 897 -11.45 17.75 1.26
CA GLU A 897 -11.92 19.06 0.79
C GLU A 897 -13.33 18.99 0.20
N GLU A 898 -13.65 17.95 -0.58
CA GLU A 898 -14.97 17.78 -1.19
C GLU A 898 -16.08 17.51 -0.17
N LYS A 899 -15.74 16.92 0.98
CA LYS A 899 -16.68 16.57 2.07
C LYS A 899 -16.80 17.66 3.12
N CYS A 900 -15.94 18.68 3.09
CA CYS A 900 -15.97 19.88 3.92
C CYS A 900 -16.11 19.62 5.44
N PRO A 901 -15.25 18.78 6.04
CA PRO A 901 -15.26 18.57 7.49
C PRO A 901 -14.96 19.87 8.26
N ASP A 902 -14.17 20.78 7.68
CA ASP A 902 -13.88 22.12 8.19
C ASP A 902 -15.13 22.98 8.40
N LYS A 903 -16.08 22.96 7.47
CA LYS A 903 -17.35 23.69 7.56
C LYS A 903 -18.26 23.14 8.65
N PHE A 904 -18.19 21.83 8.91
CA PHE A 904 -18.91 21.24 10.04
C PHE A 904 -18.37 21.75 11.37
N ILE A 905 -17.05 21.97 11.49
CA ILE A 905 -16.46 22.61 12.68
C ILE A 905 -16.92 24.07 12.82
N ASP A 906 -17.02 24.82 11.72
CA ASP A 906 -17.56 26.20 11.76
C ASP A 906 -19.01 26.23 12.21
N LEU A 907 -19.81 25.23 11.80
CA LEU A 907 -21.18 25.04 12.25
C LEU A 907 -21.26 24.77 13.76
N VAL A 908 -20.38 23.89 14.27
CA VAL A 908 -20.24 23.61 15.72
C VAL A 908 -19.88 24.89 16.48
N HIS A 909 -18.90 25.64 15.97
CA HIS A 909 -18.46 26.89 16.58
C HIS A 909 -19.55 27.96 16.62
N THR A 910 -20.37 28.03 15.57
CA THR A 910 -21.52 28.96 15.48
C THR A 910 -22.59 28.64 16.54
N LEU A 911 -22.78 27.36 16.86
CA LEU A 911 -23.79 26.88 17.79
C LEU A 911 -23.26 26.61 19.20
N ARG A 912 -22.01 27.01 19.51
CA ARG A 912 -21.32 26.72 20.78
C ARG A 912 -22.08 27.16 22.03
N ASP A 913 -22.83 28.27 21.94
CA ASP A 913 -23.55 28.84 23.09
C ASP A 913 -24.84 28.07 23.42
N ASN A 914 -25.31 27.21 22.50
CA ASN A 914 -26.44 26.33 22.77
C ASN A 914 -25.98 25.15 23.63
N LYS A 915 -26.45 25.09 24.88
CA LYS A 915 -26.01 24.09 25.87
C LYS A 915 -26.63 22.72 25.66
N ASP A 916 -27.73 22.65 24.90
CA ASP A 916 -28.52 21.43 24.76
C ASP A 916 -28.21 20.66 23.47
N VAL A 917 -27.46 21.26 22.56
CA VAL A 917 -26.97 20.61 21.33
C VAL A 917 -25.55 20.08 21.56
N TYR A 918 -25.31 18.84 21.14
CA TYR A 918 -24.00 18.18 21.18
C TYR A 918 -23.65 17.58 19.82
N PHE A 919 -22.38 17.63 19.46
CA PHE A 919 -21.94 17.27 18.11
C PHE A 919 -21.14 15.97 18.10
N LEU A 920 -21.31 15.20 17.04
CA LEU A 920 -20.55 13.98 16.78
C LEU A 920 -19.90 14.07 15.40
N MET A 921 -18.63 13.71 15.30
CA MET A 921 -17.90 13.74 14.04
C MET A 921 -17.06 12.49 13.85
N LEU A 922 -17.49 11.64 12.91
CA LEU A 922 -16.82 10.38 12.59
C LEU A 922 -16.17 10.45 11.22
N GLY A 923 -14.93 9.99 11.13
CA GLY A 923 -14.21 9.95 9.88
C GLY A 923 -12.72 10.15 10.02
N ASN A 924 -12.02 9.93 8.92
CA ASN A 924 -10.59 10.16 8.79
C ASN A 924 -10.31 10.53 7.32
N GLY A 925 -9.13 11.05 7.04
CA GLY A 925 -8.75 11.47 5.70
C GLY A 925 -7.59 12.48 5.72
N PRO A 926 -7.23 13.01 4.54
CA PRO A 926 -6.15 14.00 4.41
C PRO A 926 -6.29 15.22 5.33
N GLU A 927 -7.51 15.58 5.72
CA GLU A 927 -7.80 16.73 6.61
C GLU A 927 -7.98 16.33 8.08
N TYR A 928 -7.63 15.11 8.48
CA TYR A 928 -7.80 14.67 9.88
C TYR A 928 -7.05 15.53 10.89
N ASP A 929 -5.77 15.79 10.62
CA ASP A 929 -4.95 16.59 11.52
C ASP A 929 -5.39 18.06 11.54
N SER A 930 -5.79 18.62 10.39
CA SER A 930 -6.29 20.00 10.33
C SER A 930 -7.63 20.17 11.05
N VAL A 931 -8.54 19.19 10.96
CA VAL A 931 -9.79 19.18 11.73
C VAL A 931 -9.51 19.11 13.24
N LYS A 932 -8.59 18.24 13.69
CA LYS A 932 -8.21 18.14 15.10
C LYS A 932 -7.62 19.45 15.64
N LEU A 933 -6.71 20.06 14.87
CA LEU A 933 -6.13 21.36 15.22
C LEU A 933 -7.21 22.44 15.33
N LYS A 934 -8.14 22.51 14.37
CA LYS A 934 -9.23 23.48 14.38
C LYS A 934 -10.18 23.32 15.58
N ILE A 935 -10.48 22.08 15.99
CA ILE A 935 -11.26 21.80 17.22
C ILE A 935 -10.54 22.35 18.46
N ALA A 936 -9.22 22.14 18.55
CA ALA A 936 -8.41 22.59 19.67
C ALA A 936 -8.26 24.12 19.71
N GLU A 937 -7.97 24.76 18.58
CA GLU A 937 -7.85 26.21 18.45
C GLU A 937 -9.14 26.95 18.85
N LEU A 938 -10.31 26.37 18.52
CA LEU A 938 -11.61 26.94 18.82
C LEU A 938 -12.15 26.53 20.21
N GLY A 939 -11.41 25.70 20.96
CA GLY A 939 -11.79 25.25 22.31
C GLY A 939 -13.10 24.44 22.34
N LEU A 940 -13.35 23.60 21.33
CA LEU A 940 -14.66 22.93 21.16
C LEU A 940 -14.77 21.55 21.82
N HIS A 941 -13.76 21.09 22.55
CA HIS A 941 -13.70 19.72 23.11
C HIS A 941 -14.92 19.32 23.95
N ASP A 942 -15.53 20.26 24.67
CA ASP A 942 -16.72 20.00 25.49
C ASP A 942 -18.03 19.98 24.68
N LYS A 943 -17.97 20.23 23.37
CA LYS A 943 -19.12 20.35 22.46
C LYS A 943 -19.17 19.30 21.36
N ILE A 944 -18.04 18.69 21.03
CA ILE A 944 -17.92 17.74 19.93
C ILE A 944 -17.15 16.50 20.36
N TYR A 945 -17.72 15.33 20.09
CA TYR A 945 -16.99 14.06 20.17
C TYR A 945 -16.50 13.67 18.76
N ALA A 946 -15.18 13.60 18.59
CA ALA A 946 -14.53 13.32 17.30
C ALA A 946 -13.48 12.21 17.42
N PRO A 947 -13.87 10.93 17.54
CA PRO A 947 -12.96 9.80 17.76
C PRO A 947 -12.13 9.42 16.53
N GLY A 948 -12.44 9.99 15.36
CA GLY A 948 -11.82 9.63 14.09
C GLY A 948 -12.53 8.48 13.39
N PHE A 949 -11.76 7.58 12.75
CA PHE A 949 -12.33 6.43 12.04
C PHE A 949 -12.90 5.40 13.02
N VAL A 950 -14.11 4.92 12.74
CA VAL A 950 -14.76 3.83 13.47
C VAL A 950 -15.10 2.70 12.51
N ASN A 951 -14.97 1.46 12.96
CA ASN A 951 -15.28 0.28 12.15
C ASN A 951 -16.79 0.09 11.93
N ASP A 952 -17.61 0.49 12.90
CA ASP A 952 -19.07 0.42 12.82
C ASP A 952 -19.68 1.77 13.22
N ASN A 953 -20.32 2.44 12.26
CA ASN A 953 -21.01 3.72 12.45
C ASN A 953 -22.48 3.56 12.87
N LYS A 954 -23.06 2.35 12.79
CA LYS A 954 -24.49 2.11 13.07
C LYS A 954 -24.92 2.54 14.47
N PRO A 955 -24.16 2.22 15.55
CA PRO A 955 -24.57 2.63 16.90
C PRO A 955 -24.51 4.14 17.10
N PHE A 956 -23.58 4.81 16.42
CA PHE A 956 -23.48 6.26 16.41
C PHE A 956 -24.63 6.93 15.66
N LEU A 957 -25.02 6.41 14.49
CA LEU A 957 -26.18 6.92 13.76
C LEU A 957 -27.47 6.75 14.55
N LYS A 958 -27.60 5.63 15.28
CA LYS A 958 -28.80 5.30 16.04
C LYS A 958 -29.12 6.33 17.14
N ILE A 959 -28.10 6.94 17.74
CA ILE A 959 -28.25 8.00 18.75
C ILE A 959 -28.28 9.41 18.16
N THR A 960 -28.03 9.56 16.86
CA THR A 960 -28.10 10.85 16.16
C THR A 960 -29.55 11.34 16.04
N ASP A 961 -29.81 12.60 16.42
CA ASP A 961 -31.11 13.25 16.19
C ASP A 961 -31.20 13.88 14.79
N LEU A 962 -30.07 14.32 14.24
CA LEU A 962 -29.97 15.02 12.97
C LEU A 962 -28.61 14.78 12.31
N LEU A 963 -28.62 14.27 11.08
CA LEU A 963 -27.41 14.02 10.28
C LEU A 963 -27.12 15.21 9.35
N ILE A 964 -25.86 15.66 9.29
CA ILE A 964 -25.43 16.79 8.45
C ILE A 964 -24.55 16.29 7.30
N ILE A 965 -24.88 16.72 6.08
CA ILE A 965 -24.10 16.48 4.86
C ILE A 965 -23.78 17.83 4.22
N ILE A 966 -22.65 18.43 4.59
CA ILE A 966 -22.25 19.80 4.19
C ILE A 966 -21.29 19.82 2.98
N SER A 967 -21.23 18.72 2.23
CA SER A 967 -20.28 18.53 1.14
C SER A 967 -20.46 19.55 0.00
N ARG A 968 -19.39 19.78 -0.77
CA ARG A 968 -19.40 20.59 -2.01
C ARG A 968 -19.68 19.75 -3.26
N ILE A 969 -19.23 18.49 -3.26
CA ILE A 969 -19.41 17.54 -4.36
C ILE A 969 -19.87 16.21 -3.78
N GLU A 970 -21.00 15.72 -4.29
CA GLU A 970 -21.56 14.42 -3.93
C GLU A 970 -22.23 13.77 -5.14
N GLY A 971 -22.14 12.45 -5.24
CA GLY A 971 -23.07 11.68 -6.08
C GLY A 971 -24.35 11.44 -5.29
N ILE A 972 -24.44 10.26 -4.68
CA ILE A 972 -25.39 9.95 -3.63
C ILE A 972 -24.61 9.39 -2.44
N PRO A 973 -24.51 10.11 -1.31
CA PRO A 973 -23.81 9.63 -0.13
C PRO A 973 -24.50 8.38 0.43
N ILE A 974 -23.77 7.31 0.73
CA ILE A 974 -24.36 6.13 1.38
C ILE A 974 -24.86 6.46 2.79
N ILE A 975 -24.09 7.28 3.51
CA ILE A 975 -24.43 7.73 4.86
C ILE A 975 -25.80 8.42 4.93
N LEU A 976 -26.24 9.07 3.85
CA LEU A 976 -27.59 9.63 3.72
C LEU A 976 -28.66 8.54 3.85
N MET A 977 -28.48 7.44 3.11
CA MET A 977 -29.40 6.31 3.09
C MET A 977 -29.36 5.54 4.41
N GLU A 978 -28.18 5.35 4.99
CA GLU A 978 -27.98 4.73 6.31
C GLU A 978 -28.71 5.52 7.41
N GLY A 979 -28.55 6.84 7.43
CA GLY A 979 -29.21 7.73 8.38
C GLY A 979 -30.73 7.70 8.26
N LEU A 980 -31.27 7.91 7.05
CA LEU A 980 -32.72 7.86 6.81
C LEU A 980 -33.31 6.49 7.19
N SER A 981 -32.57 5.40 6.90
CA SER A 981 -32.95 4.05 7.30
C SER A 981 -33.08 3.91 8.80
N LEU A 982 -32.26 4.59 9.59
CA LEU A 982 -32.40 4.58 11.06
C LEU A 982 -33.42 5.57 11.61
N GLY A 983 -34.17 6.24 10.72
CA GLY A 983 -35.12 7.28 11.10
C GLY A 983 -34.46 8.60 11.48
N VAL A 984 -33.21 8.81 11.07
CA VAL A 984 -32.46 10.05 11.33
C VAL A 984 -32.75 11.02 10.18
N PRO A 985 -33.42 12.16 10.43
CA PRO A 985 -33.61 13.17 9.41
C PRO A 985 -32.29 13.85 9.06
N VAL A 986 -32.22 14.42 7.86
CA VAL A 986 -30.96 14.90 7.28
C VAL A 986 -31.06 16.37 6.89
N ILE A 987 -30.03 17.15 7.19
CA ILE A 987 -29.81 18.46 6.57
C ILE A 987 -28.62 18.31 5.64
N ALA A 988 -28.83 18.58 4.36
CA ALA A 988 -27.81 18.36 3.35
C ALA A 988 -27.67 19.53 2.37
N SER A 989 -26.47 19.67 1.80
CA SER A 989 -26.22 20.53 0.65
C SER A 989 -27.11 20.13 -0.53
N ARG A 990 -27.70 21.11 -1.21
CA ARG A 990 -28.48 20.93 -2.45
C ARG A 990 -27.57 20.70 -3.65
N ILE A 991 -26.90 19.55 -3.69
CA ILE A 991 -25.93 19.17 -4.72
C ILE A 991 -26.14 17.72 -5.17
N GLY A 992 -25.66 17.39 -6.37
CA GLY A 992 -25.65 16.02 -6.88
C GLY A 992 -27.03 15.35 -6.85
N GLY A 993 -27.08 14.09 -6.45
CA GLY A 993 -28.30 13.30 -6.34
C GLY A 993 -29.10 13.50 -5.05
N ILE A 994 -28.62 14.30 -4.10
CA ILE A 994 -29.25 14.49 -2.78
C ILE A 994 -30.70 14.99 -2.88
N PRO A 995 -31.05 15.97 -3.76
CA PRO A 995 -32.43 16.44 -3.88
C PRO A 995 -33.44 15.38 -4.37
N GLY A 996 -32.96 14.27 -4.95
CA GLY A 996 -33.82 13.14 -5.31
C GLY A 996 -34.22 12.27 -4.12
N ILE A 997 -33.52 12.40 -2.98
CA ILE A 997 -33.72 11.58 -1.78
C ILE A 997 -34.26 12.43 -0.62
N VAL A 998 -33.72 13.64 -0.43
CA VAL A 998 -34.16 14.56 0.64
C VAL A 998 -35.25 15.48 0.11
N THR A 999 -36.42 15.43 0.74
CA THR A 999 -37.57 16.30 0.45
C THR A 999 -37.73 17.32 1.57
N ASP A 1000 -37.61 18.61 1.22
CA ASP A 1000 -37.67 19.74 2.16
C ASP A 1000 -38.90 19.69 3.08
N GLY A 1001 -38.67 19.67 4.39
CA GLY A 1001 -39.71 19.65 5.42
C GLY A 1001 -40.46 18.31 5.57
N TYR A 1002 -40.08 17.28 4.80
CA TYR A 1002 -40.67 15.94 4.90
C TYR A 1002 -39.75 14.96 5.64
N ASN A 1003 -38.57 14.64 5.09
CA ASN A 1003 -37.57 13.74 5.69
C ASN A 1003 -36.24 14.46 6.03
N GLY A 1004 -36.17 15.76 5.76
CA GLY A 1004 -34.97 16.56 5.96
C GLY A 1004 -35.10 17.97 5.41
N PHE A 1005 -33.97 18.65 5.28
CA PHE A 1005 -33.85 19.98 4.64
C PHE A 1005 -32.65 20.05 3.70
N LEU A 1006 -32.80 20.83 2.63
CA LEU A 1006 -31.79 21.09 1.62
C LEU A 1006 -31.33 22.55 1.71
N CYS A 1007 -30.06 22.75 2.04
CA CYS A 1007 -29.44 24.06 2.18
C CYS A 1007 -28.51 24.37 1.00
N ASP A 1008 -28.19 25.65 0.79
CA ASP A 1008 -27.11 26.05 -0.10
C ASP A 1008 -25.75 25.57 0.45
N PRO A 1009 -24.92 24.84 -0.32
CA PRO A 1009 -23.60 24.33 0.12
C PRO A 1009 -22.63 25.42 0.60
N ASN A 1010 -22.86 26.68 0.23
CA ASN A 1010 -22.02 27.81 0.62
C ASN A 1010 -22.59 28.62 1.80
N ASN A 1011 -23.74 28.24 2.33
CA ASN A 1011 -24.43 28.98 3.39
C ASN A 1011 -24.51 28.21 4.70
N THR A 1012 -23.41 28.19 5.48
CA THR A 1012 -23.36 27.52 6.79
C THR A 1012 -24.39 28.07 7.79
N HIS A 1013 -24.81 29.34 7.66
CA HIS A 1013 -25.87 29.91 8.50
C HIS A 1013 -27.24 29.28 8.22
N GLU A 1014 -27.52 28.88 6.99
CA GLU A 1014 -28.75 28.17 6.65
C GLU A 1014 -28.80 26.82 7.36
N PHE A 1015 -27.69 26.07 7.37
CA PHE A 1015 -27.57 24.82 8.15
C PHE A 1015 -27.81 25.07 9.64
N ALA A 1016 -27.21 26.11 10.23
CA ALA A 1016 -27.41 26.44 11.64
C ALA A 1016 -28.89 26.76 11.95
N ASN A 1017 -29.55 27.53 11.09
CA ASN A 1017 -30.96 27.88 11.25
C ASN A 1017 -31.86 26.64 11.16
N GLN A 1018 -31.60 25.72 10.23
CA GLN A 1018 -32.37 24.47 10.14
C GLN A 1018 -32.13 23.56 11.34
N ILE A 1019 -30.90 23.49 11.89
CA ILE A 1019 -30.63 22.77 13.14
C ILE A 1019 -31.46 23.35 14.27
N ILE A 1020 -31.43 24.68 14.47
CA ILE A 1020 -32.19 25.36 15.54
C ILE A 1020 -33.69 25.13 15.36
N LYS A 1021 -34.19 25.20 14.12
CA LYS A 1021 -35.61 24.97 13.82
C LYS A 1021 -36.06 23.56 14.21
N VAL A 1022 -35.30 22.53 13.84
CA VAL A 1022 -35.62 21.13 14.19
C VAL A 1022 -35.48 20.90 15.70
N TYR A 1023 -34.44 21.46 16.31
CA TYR A 1023 -34.22 21.39 17.76
C TYR A 1023 -35.36 22.03 18.56
N SER A 1024 -35.87 23.18 18.11
CA SER A 1024 -36.87 23.97 18.87
C SER A 1024 -38.30 23.42 18.77
N ASP A 1025 -38.59 22.54 17.80
CA ASP A 1025 -39.92 22.00 17.55
C ASP A 1025 -39.93 20.46 17.62
N LYS A 1026 -40.29 19.93 18.79
CA LYS A 1026 -40.38 18.48 19.03
C LYS A 1026 -41.41 17.77 18.12
N ASN A 1027 -42.47 18.46 17.70
CA ASN A 1027 -43.47 17.88 16.80
C ASN A 1027 -42.89 17.74 15.39
N LEU A 1028 -42.17 18.78 14.92
CA LEU A 1028 -41.44 18.72 13.66
C LEU A 1028 -40.37 17.62 13.70
N GLN A 1029 -39.56 17.53 14.75
CA GLN A 1029 -38.54 16.49 14.92
C GLN A 1029 -39.14 15.08 14.81
N SER A 1030 -40.21 14.81 15.57
CA SER A 1030 -40.88 13.49 15.58
C SER A 1030 -41.45 13.15 14.20
N LYS A 1031 -42.06 14.14 13.53
CA LYS A 1031 -42.60 13.97 12.18
C LYS A 1031 -41.49 13.65 11.16
N LEU A 1032 -40.38 14.39 11.20
CA LEU A 1032 -39.24 14.17 10.31
C LEU A 1032 -38.61 12.78 10.51
N LYS A 1033 -38.47 12.32 11.77
CA LYS A 1033 -37.93 10.97 12.08
C LYS A 1033 -38.78 9.85 11.50
N VAL A 1034 -40.10 9.92 11.68
CA VAL A 1034 -41.05 8.93 11.12
C VAL A 1034 -40.97 8.94 9.60
N ASN A 1035 -41.06 10.12 8.98
CA ASN A 1035 -41.00 10.26 7.53
C ASN A 1035 -39.67 9.78 6.93
N ALA A 1036 -38.54 10.01 7.62
CA ALA A 1036 -37.22 9.53 7.21
C ALA A 1036 -37.20 8.00 7.10
N ARG A 1037 -37.67 7.30 8.14
CA ARG A 1037 -37.76 5.83 8.13
C ARG A 1037 -38.73 5.32 7.07
N THR A 1038 -39.94 5.89 7.00
CA THR A 1038 -40.95 5.50 6.02
C THR A 1038 -40.41 5.66 4.59
N TYR A 1039 -39.79 6.79 4.29
CA TYR A 1039 -39.17 7.02 2.98
C TYR A 1039 -38.09 5.98 2.67
N ALA A 1040 -37.22 5.67 3.64
CA ALA A 1040 -36.16 4.69 3.44
C ALA A 1040 -36.71 3.28 3.16
N GLU A 1041 -37.68 2.79 3.93
CA GLU A 1041 -38.33 1.49 3.68
C GLU A 1041 -39.09 1.46 2.34
N GLU A 1042 -39.68 2.59 1.95
CA GLU A 1042 -40.45 2.70 0.71
C GLU A 1042 -39.60 2.90 -0.54
N LYS A 1043 -38.43 3.53 -0.45
CA LYS A 1043 -37.67 3.96 -1.63
C LYS A 1043 -36.21 3.54 -1.65
N LEU A 1044 -35.60 3.30 -0.49
CA LEU A 1044 -34.16 3.05 -0.34
C LEU A 1044 -33.82 1.64 0.18
N ASP A 1045 -34.82 0.74 0.28
CA ASP A 1045 -34.54 -0.64 0.62
C ASP A 1045 -33.80 -1.34 -0.54
N ILE A 1046 -32.68 -1.99 -0.18
CA ILE A 1046 -31.77 -2.62 -1.14
C ILE A 1046 -32.44 -3.64 -2.05
N SER A 1047 -33.51 -4.32 -1.61
CA SER A 1047 -34.24 -5.28 -2.45
C SER A 1047 -34.84 -4.60 -3.69
N LYS A 1048 -35.32 -3.37 -3.56
CA LYS A 1048 -35.92 -2.61 -4.67
C LYS A 1048 -34.87 -2.24 -5.71
N MET A 1049 -33.72 -1.74 -5.25
CA MET A 1049 -32.58 -1.45 -6.12
C MET A 1049 -32.19 -2.69 -6.91
N ASN A 1050 -31.99 -3.82 -6.21
CA ASN A 1050 -31.50 -5.03 -6.82
C ASN A 1050 -32.50 -5.68 -7.80
N ASP A 1051 -33.80 -5.63 -7.48
CA ASP A 1051 -34.85 -6.12 -8.38
C ASP A 1051 -34.88 -5.34 -9.70
N GLU A 1052 -34.62 -4.03 -9.68
CA GLU A 1052 -34.51 -3.23 -10.90
C GLU A 1052 -33.28 -3.61 -11.73
N TYR A 1053 -32.12 -3.90 -11.12
CA TYR A 1053 -30.96 -4.43 -11.85
C TYR A 1053 -31.29 -5.74 -12.56
N ILE A 1054 -31.94 -6.69 -11.87
CA ILE A 1054 -32.38 -7.96 -12.47
C ILE A 1054 -33.33 -7.70 -13.65
N LYS A 1055 -34.35 -6.85 -13.47
CA LYS A 1055 -35.31 -6.52 -14.54
C LYS A 1055 -34.61 -5.97 -15.79
N ILE A 1056 -33.66 -5.05 -15.62
CA ILE A 1056 -32.90 -4.46 -16.73
C ILE A 1056 -32.04 -5.51 -17.43
N PHE A 1057 -31.28 -6.30 -16.68
CA PHE A 1057 -30.42 -7.32 -17.28
C PHE A 1057 -31.24 -8.38 -18.01
N LEU A 1058 -32.37 -8.82 -17.45
CA LEU A 1058 -33.27 -9.76 -18.13
C LEU A 1058 -33.94 -9.15 -19.36
N SER A 1059 -34.36 -7.88 -19.33
CA SER A 1059 -35.00 -7.24 -20.49
C SER A 1059 -34.05 -7.16 -21.68
N LEU A 1060 -32.78 -6.83 -21.44
CA LEU A 1060 -31.77 -6.72 -22.51
C LEU A 1060 -31.49 -8.04 -23.22
N ILE A 1061 -31.65 -9.17 -22.52
CA ILE A 1061 -31.43 -10.51 -23.10
C ILE A 1061 -32.71 -11.04 -23.77
N ASN A 1062 -33.88 -10.80 -23.17
CA ASN A 1062 -35.17 -11.32 -23.66
C ASN A 1062 -35.74 -10.56 -24.86
N ASP A 1063 -35.29 -9.33 -25.15
CA ASP A 1063 -35.67 -8.57 -26.36
C ASP A 1063 -35.26 -9.25 -27.69
N ASN A 1064 -34.49 -10.34 -27.65
CA ASN A 1064 -34.17 -11.19 -28.81
C ASN A 1064 -35.11 -12.41 -28.98
N LYS A 1065 -36.14 -12.55 -28.13
CA LYS A 1065 -37.12 -13.66 -28.17
C LYS A 1065 -38.59 -13.21 -28.22
N LEU A 1066 -38.87 -11.91 -28.43
CA LEU A 1066 -40.21 -11.38 -28.66
C LEU A 1066 -40.38 -10.90 -30.10
#